data_AF-A0A969XUG0-F1
#
_entry.id   AF-A0A969XUG0-F1
#
_cell.length_a   1.000
_cell.length_b   1.000
_cell.length_c   1.000
_cell.angle_alpha   90.00
_cell.angle_beta   90.00
_cell.angle_gamma   90.00
#
_symmetry.space_group_name_H-M   'P 1'
#
loop_
_entity.id
_entity.type
_entity.pdbx_description
1 polymer ?
#
loop_
_entity_poly.entity_id
_entity_poly.type
_entity_poly.pdbx_seq_one_letter_code
_entity_poly.pdbx_strand_id
1 'polypeptide(L)'
;MSQQRPGFTQRLACACARHPWWTIAVWVVALVVSGAVYLRWGDVFTTSSKFLNEPDSEKAVRLVEEHGGGGGGSLSQAGAAVQSLADGLVDAEKGARKLAEGSGSVSSGARELQRGLKELAKGAGKVRSGNEQASSGARSLSSGLAGASQGASSLRSGIAGVGSATGSFSAGLEQLSRGGSRLSSAAAKLAAGASDLAGGADKAAAGVSQAAASAEQIAGGAATLDQLVAAYLQAHPEAAGDPVFQQIMGAAGQLAAGTSDLSFGLQAAGAGASSVAAGAGRLAAGASSLAAGAGDLEAGIARSASGARGLDRSMDALESGSAALASGIGSAAAGSRELAAGSEQLAAGSGKVATGVGGAAEGAGKLASGTKELKKGASELSEGLTSASDGVGELDAALSSAGTLTNHDSEVVIVRSEEFTVDDPAFKAEVVRLRDGIDALPETDVAGLLSRYDAGLDETTRDALTSDDGHTTIMKVELAAPPDQAANHVDGVVELVRRADESPGFDVAVTGAATLSKDAQDLAAKDLRRGEAIGIPVALVILVLVFGALVAAGLPLALSIFSIVVGLAVTVAVGQSFELSVFALNILVATGLAVGIDYSLFIVSRYREERRGGLDKMAAIAAASATASNAVFFSGMTVVLSLVGMLIVPLSIFASLGIGAMSAVFAAVAAALTLLPAMLALLGDTVDALQVPWLDRYARRHSERGWWGRTARRVMKRPAVSLALGAALLLAIAGPALAMVSGGFSADQFPREYMSKRGLDMLERDFAAGMGEPTNVVVEGDLGSEKIQGALEDFVDRLDEDGRFTVTGFSTGADGGLAMIQLVQDADAMSEAAKARLHDLRDTLVPESFAGSGAEVYVGGTTAAQIDSVDLTDRFMPIVIAVVLSLSFVLLLLAFRSVVVAATAIVMNLLSVGAAYGALTLVFQFGWGAELIGLTRVESIESWVPLLMFCVLFGLSMDYQVFLLSRIRERWSETGDSRESVVFGVQSTAGIITGAALIMVAVFLGMGSGQLVVLQELGFGLAIAVLLDAFVVRVIVAPAMIALIGDRYWWMPRWLEWLPRIDIEGRSTAPQAPGHERAGGGAAKPLAGAPDAYADAGAGI
;
A
#
# COMPACT_ATOMS: atom_id res chain seq x y z
N MET A 1 28.06 38.16 28.15
CA MET A 1 26.96 38.13 27.17
C MET A 1 27.54 38.27 25.76
N SER A 2 28.03 37.18 25.17
CA SER A 2 28.41 37.17 23.75
C SER A 2 27.13 37.00 22.92
N GLN A 3 26.65 38.09 22.31
CA GLN A 3 25.51 38.07 21.40
C GLN A 3 25.83 37.23 20.16
N GLN A 4 25.45 35.96 20.16
CA GLN A 4 25.29 35.22 18.91
C GLN A 4 24.13 35.85 18.13
N ARG A 5 24.33 36.04 16.82
CA ARG A 5 23.30 36.60 15.94
C ARG A 5 22.08 35.67 15.92
N PRO A 6 20.86 36.19 16.09
CA PRO A 6 19.65 35.37 16.04
C PRO A 6 19.51 34.67 14.69
N GLY A 7 19.05 33.42 14.72
CA GLY A 7 18.84 32.59 13.53
C GLY A 7 17.88 33.24 12.53
N PHE A 8 17.91 32.79 11.27
CA PHE A 8 17.04 33.34 10.21
C PHE A 8 15.55 33.23 10.57
N THR A 9 15.10 32.04 10.98
CA THR A 9 13.71 31.75 11.41
C THR A 9 13.27 32.63 12.58
N GLN A 10 14.13 32.81 13.59
CA GLN A 10 13.85 33.67 14.74
C GLN A 10 13.70 35.14 14.33
N ARG A 11 14.57 35.64 13.44
CA ARG A 11 14.46 37.02 12.94
C ARG A 11 13.18 37.23 12.15
N LEU A 12 12.83 36.28 11.28
CA LEU A 12 11.60 36.33 10.48
C LEU A 12 10.35 36.32 11.37
N ALA A 13 10.26 35.37 12.30
CA ALA A 13 9.12 35.27 13.21
C ALA A 13 8.97 36.52 14.09
N CYS A 14 10.06 37.06 14.64
CA CYS A 14 10.01 38.30 15.41
C CYS A 14 9.61 39.51 14.55
N ALA A 15 10.00 39.58 13.28
CA ALA A 15 9.60 40.66 12.38
C ALA A 15 8.08 40.60 12.09
N CYS A 16 7.57 39.41 11.77
CA CYS A 16 6.13 39.18 11.56
C CYS A 16 5.30 39.46 12.83
N ALA A 17 5.78 39.03 13.99
CA ALA A 17 5.12 39.27 15.27
C ALA A 17 5.11 40.75 15.70
N ARG A 18 6.08 41.56 15.27
CA ARG A 18 6.08 43.02 15.51
C ARG A 18 5.12 43.77 14.59
N HIS A 19 4.88 43.26 13.40
CA HIS A 19 3.96 43.84 12.41
C HIS A 19 2.86 42.84 12.04
N PRO A 20 2.02 42.41 13.01
CA PRO A 20 1.11 41.30 12.77
C PRO A 20 0.00 41.64 11.76
N TRP A 21 -0.52 42.88 11.80
CA TRP A 21 -1.56 43.32 10.85
C TRP A 21 -1.06 43.39 9.40
N TRP A 22 0.21 43.80 9.18
CA TRP A 22 0.81 43.77 7.85
C TRP A 22 1.00 42.35 7.36
N THR A 23 1.47 41.44 8.22
CA THR A 23 1.65 40.04 7.86
C THR A 23 0.32 39.38 7.49
N ILE A 24 -0.75 39.63 8.27
CA ILE A 24 -2.09 39.13 7.97
C ILE A 24 -2.63 39.75 6.69
N ALA A 25 -2.46 41.06 6.47
CA ALA A 25 -2.89 41.71 5.23
C ALA A 25 -2.22 41.08 4.00
N VAL A 26 -0.92 40.76 4.07
CA VAL A 26 -0.21 40.05 2.99
C VAL A 26 -0.83 38.68 2.73
N TRP A 27 -1.14 37.91 3.77
CA TRP A 27 -1.79 36.59 3.61
C TRP A 27 -3.23 36.69 3.11
N VAL A 28 -3.99 37.71 3.51
CA VAL A 28 -5.34 37.95 2.99
C VAL A 28 -5.29 38.36 1.52
N VAL A 29 -4.34 39.21 1.11
CA VAL A 29 -4.10 39.52 -0.30
C VAL A 29 -3.71 38.26 -1.06
N ALA A 30 -2.83 37.44 -0.50
CA ALA A 30 -2.45 36.16 -1.10
C ALA A 30 -3.67 35.24 -1.28
N LEU A 31 -4.59 35.17 -0.31
CA LEU A 31 -5.84 34.42 -0.45
C LEU A 31 -6.74 34.96 -1.56
N VAL A 32 -6.92 36.28 -1.64
CA VAL A 32 -7.76 36.90 -2.68
C VAL A 32 -7.17 36.66 -4.07
N VAL A 33 -5.85 36.82 -4.21
CA VAL A 33 -5.12 36.51 -5.45
C VAL A 33 -5.25 35.02 -5.77
N SER A 34 -5.10 34.15 -4.78
CA SER A 34 -5.22 32.69 -4.94
C SER A 34 -6.61 32.29 -5.43
N GLY A 35 -7.66 32.87 -4.85
CA GLY A 35 -9.04 32.67 -5.30
C GLY A 35 -9.27 33.18 -6.73
N ALA A 36 -8.69 34.32 -7.10
CA ALA A 36 -8.78 34.84 -8.47
C ALA A 36 -8.03 33.95 -9.49
N VAL A 37 -6.85 33.44 -9.13
CA VAL A 37 -6.07 32.48 -9.92
C VAL A 37 -6.89 31.21 -10.15
N TYR A 38 -7.48 30.65 -9.09
CA TYR A 38 -8.32 29.46 -9.18
C TYR A 38 -9.59 29.69 -10.01
N LEU A 39 -10.29 30.81 -9.82
CA LEU A 39 -11.48 31.12 -10.63
C LEU A 39 -11.16 31.35 -12.11
N ARG A 40 -9.93 31.75 -12.43
CA ARG A 40 -9.51 32.03 -13.81
C ARG A 40 -9.02 30.79 -14.55
N TRP A 41 -8.42 29.85 -13.82
CA TRP A 41 -7.64 28.72 -14.35
C TRP A 41 -7.88 27.41 -13.57
N GLY A 42 -9.03 27.26 -12.93
CA GLY A 42 -9.36 26.06 -12.14
C GLY A 42 -9.50 24.80 -12.99
N ASP A 43 -9.80 24.96 -14.27
CA ASP A 43 -10.07 23.87 -15.23
C ASP A 43 -8.79 23.23 -15.79
N VAL A 44 -7.65 23.44 -15.13
CA VAL A 44 -6.31 22.95 -15.55
C VAL A 44 -6.08 21.49 -15.15
N PHE A 45 -6.89 20.94 -14.24
CA PHE A 45 -6.74 19.57 -13.78
C PHE A 45 -7.39 18.59 -14.77
N THR A 46 -6.63 17.57 -15.16
CA THR A 46 -7.06 16.50 -16.08
C THR A 46 -7.08 15.14 -15.37
N THR A 47 -7.80 14.16 -15.91
CA THR A 47 -7.70 12.75 -15.52
C THR A 47 -6.71 11.95 -16.35
N SER A 48 -6.25 12.49 -17.49
CA SER A 48 -5.30 11.81 -18.36
C SER A 48 -3.89 11.79 -17.76
N SER A 49 -3.28 10.61 -17.74
CA SER A 49 -1.85 10.45 -17.42
C SER A 49 -1.06 10.37 -18.72
N LYS A 50 -0.15 11.31 -18.93
CA LYS A 50 0.77 11.33 -20.09
C LYS A 50 2.16 10.87 -19.67
N PHE A 51 2.84 10.22 -20.62
CA PHE A 51 4.25 9.92 -20.49
C PHE A 51 5.08 11.18 -20.67
N LEU A 52 6.09 11.38 -19.82
CA LEU A 52 7.09 12.45 -19.98
C LEU A 52 8.31 11.95 -20.79
N ASN A 53 8.38 10.66 -21.04
CA ASN A 53 9.25 10.00 -22.01
C ASN A 53 8.42 9.52 -23.21
N GLU A 54 9.07 8.86 -24.17
CA GLU A 54 8.41 8.32 -25.37
C GLU A 54 8.49 6.79 -25.38
N PRO A 55 7.64 6.08 -24.61
CA PRO A 55 7.46 4.64 -24.78
C PRO A 55 6.79 4.33 -26.11
N ASP A 56 6.81 3.06 -26.52
CA ASP A 56 6.26 2.64 -27.82
C ASP A 56 4.76 2.90 -27.93
N SER A 57 4.01 2.83 -26.82
CA SER A 57 2.58 3.19 -26.81
C SER A 57 2.33 4.66 -27.16
N GLU A 58 3.15 5.58 -26.68
CA GLU A 58 3.06 7.01 -26.98
C GLU A 58 3.47 7.32 -28.43
N LYS A 59 4.51 6.65 -28.94
CA LYS A 59 4.94 6.80 -30.34
C LYS A 59 3.88 6.30 -31.32
N ALA A 60 3.25 5.17 -31.01
CA ALA A 60 2.14 4.63 -31.78
C ALA A 60 0.99 5.64 -31.88
N VAL A 61 0.61 6.29 -30.76
CA VAL A 61 -0.42 7.34 -30.75
C VAL A 61 -0.01 8.52 -31.62
N ARG A 62 1.20 9.07 -31.44
CA ARG A 62 1.67 10.23 -32.23
C ARG A 62 1.67 9.97 -33.73
N LEU A 63 2.09 8.78 -34.16
CA LEU A 63 2.09 8.44 -35.59
C LEU A 63 0.67 8.40 -36.17
N VAL A 64 -0.29 7.87 -35.40
CA VAL A 64 -1.71 7.91 -35.77
C VAL A 64 -2.21 9.36 -35.82
N GLU A 65 -1.81 10.23 -34.90
CA GLU A 65 -2.16 11.66 -34.94
C GLU A 65 -1.58 12.39 -36.15
N GLU A 66 -0.32 12.11 -36.50
CA GLU A 66 0.38 12.74 -37.63
C GLU A 66 -0.19 12.32 -39.00
N HIS A 67 -0.57 11.04 -39.15
CA HIS A 67 -1.04 10.47 -40.43
C HIS A 67 -2.58 10.37 -40.55
N GLY A 68 -3.32 10.57 -39.45
CA GLY A 68 -4.80 10.59 -39.44
C GLY A 68 -5.41 11.92 -39.92
N GLY A 69 -4.60 12.98 -40.05
CA GLY A 69 -5.05 14.33 -40.40
C GLY A 69 -4.94 14.70 -41.88
N GLY A 70 -5.69 14.06 -42.79
CA GLY A 70 -5.71 14.51 -44.19
C GLY A 70 -6.63 13.74 -45.13
N GLY A 71 -7.77 14.32 -45.53
CA GLY A 71 -8.77 13.66 -46.37
C GLY A 71 -8.37 13.36 -47.81
N GLY A 72 -8.75 12.15 -48.26
CA GLY A 72 -9.43 11.82 -49.52
C GLY A 72 -8.81 12.22 -50.87
N GLY A 73 -8.20 11.25 -51.57
CA GLY A 73 -8.15 11.27 -53.03
C GLY A 73 -7.12 10.38 -53.71
N SER A 74 -7.52 9.19 -54.18
CA SER A 74 -6.94 8.50 -55.37
C SER A 74 -7.66 7.16 -55.66
N LEU A 75 -8.88 7.18 -56.20
CA LEU A 75 -9.59 5.96 -56.65
C LEU A 75 -10.02 6.01 -58.14
N SER A 76 -9.61 7.02 -58.91
CA SER A 76 -10.12 7.22 -60.28
C SER A 76 -9.23 6.74 -61.43
N GLN A 77 -8.01 6.24 -61.17
CA GLN A 77 -7.10 5.72 -62.21
C GLN A 77 -7.09 4.19 -62.35
N ALA A 78 -7.64 3.44 -61.39
CA ALA A 78 -7.66 1.97 -61.42
C ALA A 78 -8.73 1.37 -62.35
N GLY A 79 -9.87 2.06 -62.56
CA GLY A 79 -11.02 1.50 -63.29
C GLY A 79 -10.86 1.34 -64.80
N ALA A 80 -9.99 2.11 -65.47
CA ALA A 80 -9.87 2.07 -66.94
C ALA A 80 -9.02 0.90 -67.47
N ALA A 81 -8.13 0.33 -66.64
CA ALA A 81 -7.28 -0.80 -67.02
C ALA A 81 -8.01 -2.16 -66.92
N VAL A 82 -9.03 -2.23 -66.06
CA VAL A 82 -9.77 -3.45 -65.74
C VAL A 82 -10.68 -3.92 -66.89
N GLN A 83 -11.25 -2.98 -67.66
CA GLN A 83 -12.22 -3.30 -68.71
C GLN A 83 -11.61 -3.97 -69.96
N SER A 84 -10.35 -3.66 -70.29
CA SER A 84 -9.66 -4.22 -71.48
C SER A 84 -9.20 -5.67 -71.29
N LEU A 85 -9.08 -6.13 -70.05
CA LEU A 85 -8.60 -7.46 -69.71
C LEU A 85 -9.72 -8.51 -69.78
N ALA A 86 -10.97 -8.09 -69.56
CA ALA A 86 -12.15 -8.94 -69.54
C ALA A 86 -12.52 -9.53 -70.92
N ASP A 87 -12.38 -8.75 -72.01
CA ASP A 87 -12.86 -9.16 -73.34
C ASP A 87 -11.98 -10.25 -74.00
N GLY A 88 -10.69 -10.37 -73.63
CA GLY A 88 -9.76 -11.34 -74.22
C GLY A 88 -9.83 -12.76 -73.62
N LEU A 89 -10.39 -12.90 -72.41
CA LEU A 89 -10.46 -14.18 -71.68
C LEU A 89 -11.56 -15.11 -72.22
N VAL A 90 -12.58 -14.57 -72.89
CA VAL A 90 -13.80 -15.29 -73.32
C VAL A 90 -13.59 -16.16 -74.58
N ASP A 91 -12.68 -15.80 -75.49
CA ASP A 91 -12.47 -16.53 -76.75
C ASP A 91 -11.59 -17.79 -76.60
N ALA A 92 -10.71 -17.83 -75.59
CA ALA A 92 -9.78 -18.94 -75.36
C ALA A 92 -10.42 -20.14 -74.64
N GLU A 93 -11.53 -19.93 -73.91
CA GLU A 93 -12.22 -20.95 -73.11
C GLU A 93 -12.90 -22.04 -73.99
N LYS A 94 -13.43 -21.66 -75.16
CA LYS A 94 -14.21 -22.55 -76.03
C LYS A 94 -13.40 -23.69 -76.68
N GLY A 95 -12.08 -23.54 -76.84
CA GLY A 95 -11.21 -24.54 -77.46
C GLY A 95 -10.80 -25.68 -76.52
N ALA A 96 -10.65 -25.38 -75.23
CA ALA A 96 -10.16 -26.31 -74.21
C ALA A 96 -11.16 -27.42 -73.85
N ARG A 97 -12.47 -27.11 -73.89
CA ARG A 97 -13.54 -28.04 -73.48
C ARG A 97 -13.68 -29.31 -74.35
N LYS A 98 -13.34 -29.28 -75.64
CA LYS A 98 -13.47 -30.44 -76.56
C LYS A 98 -12.42 -31.56 -76.33
N LEU A 99 -11.29 -31.26 -75.70
CA LEU A 99 -10.19 -32.21 -75.50
C LEU A 99 -10.34 -33.01 -74.17
N ALA A 100 -11.11 -32.49 -73.22
CA ALA A 100 -11.27 -33.03 -71.87
C ALA A 100 -12.27 -34.21 -71.77
N GLU A 101 -13.19 -34.35 -72.72
CA GLU A 101 -14.29 -35.36 -72.65
C GLU A 101 -13.82 -36.79 -72.96
N GLY A 102 -12.82 -36.99 -73.85
CA GLY A 102 -12.33 -38.32 -74.25
C GLY A 102 -11.40 -39.03 -73.26
N SER A 103 -10.75 -38.30 -72.34
CA SER A 103 -9.76 -38.82 -71.39
C SER A 103 -10.36 -39.24 -70.03
N GLY A 104 -11.64 -38.94 -69.80
CA GLY A 104 -12.33 -39.15 -68.52
C GLY A 104 -12.57 -40.61 -68.14
N SER A 105 -12.92 -41.45 -69.12
CA SER A 105 -13.40 -42.83 -68.89
C SER A 105 -12.31 -43.81 -68.46
N VAL A 106 -11.03 -43.57 -68.82
CA VAL A 106 -9.89 -44.42 -68.44
C VAL A 106 -9.30 -44.00 -67.08
N SER A 107 -9.37 -42.70 -66.75
CA SER A 107 -8.84 -42.19 -65.48
C SER A 107 -9.70 -42.59 -64.27
N SER A 108 -11.00 -42.79 -64.45
CA SER A 108 -11.92 -43.11 -63.34
C SER A 108 -11.59 -44.47 -62.70
N GLY A 109 -11.35 -45.51 -63.51
CA GLY A 109 -11.00 -46.85 -63.02
C GLY A 109 -9.63 -46.93 -62.33
N ALA A 110 -8.61 -46.24 -62.85
CA ALA A 110 -7.28 -46.20 -62.22
C ALA A 110 -7.28 -45.40 -60.91
N ARG A 111 -8.08 -44.32 -60.84
CA ARG A 111 -8.25 -43.50 -59.62
C ARG A 111 -9.03 -44.21 -58.53
N GLU A 112 -9.92 -45.13 -58.85
CA GLU A 112 -10.68 -45.90 -57.86
C GLU A 112 -9.78 -46.91 -57.13
N LEU A 113 -8.95 -47.64 -57.89
CA LEU A 113 -7.92 -48.53 -57.34
C LEU A 113 -6.85 -47.77 -56.53
N GLN A 114 -6.36 -46.64 -57.06
CA GLN A 114 -5.41 -45.79 -56.35
C GLN A 114 -6.02 -45.19 -55.08
N ARG A 115 -7.30 -44.80 -55.09
CA ARG A 115 -8.01 -44.31 -53.89
C ARG A 115 -8.12 -45.41 -52.84
N GLY A 116 -8.51 -46.63 -53.21
CA GLY A 116 -8.55 -47.76 -52.27
C GLY A 116 -7.20 -48.04 -51.61
N LEU A 117 -6.11 -48.04 -52.39
CA LEU A 117 -4.76 -48.26 -51.86
C LEU A 117 -4.22 -47.06 -51.07
N LYS A 118 -4.55 -45.83 -51.45
CA LYS A 118 -4.21 -44.62 -50.68
C LYS A 118 -4.97 -44.53 -49.38
N GLU A 119 -6.25 -44.91 -49.34
CA GLU A 119 -7.02 -44.97 -48.09
C GLU A 119 -6.48 -46.07 -47.17
N LEU A 120 -6.03 -47.20 -47.72
CA LEU A 120 -5.35 -48.23 -46.94
C LEU A 120 -3.98 -47.74 -46.39
N ALA A 121 -3.19 -47.02 -47.21
CA ALA A 121 -1.94 -46.41 -46.78
C ALA A 121 -2.14 -45.29 -45.75
N LYS A 122 -3.19 -44.48 -45.91
CA LYS A 122 -3.62 -43.49 -44.90
C LYS A 122 -4.11 -44.17 -43.64
N GLY A 123 -4.83 -45.29 -43.73
CA GLY A 123 -5.23 -46.09 -42.58
C GLY A 123 -4.01 -46.62 -41.82
N ALA A 124 -3.05 -47.21 -42.54
CA ALA A 124 -1.78 -47.66 -41.96
C ALA A 124 -0.95 -46.50 -41.38
N GLY A 125 -0.97 -45.33 -42.04
CA GLY A 125 -0.36 -44.09 -41.58
C GLY A 125 -1.01 -43.52 -40.32
N LYS A 126 -2.35 -43.53 -40.24
CA LYS A 126 -3.12 -43.14 -39.04
C LYS A 126 -2.85 -44.08 -37.87
N VAL A 127 -2.71 -45.39 -38.14
CA VAL A 127 -2.31 -46.37 -37.12
C VAL A 127 -0.87 -46.13 -36.67
N ARG A 128 0.03 -45.77 -37.60
CA ARG A 128 1.41 -45.40 -37.26
C ARG A 128 1.46 -44.12 -36.42
N SER A 129 0.84 -43.03 -36.88
CA SER A 129 0.82 -41.75 -36.16
C SER A 129 0.09 -41.89 -34.83
N GLY A 130 -0.97 -42.69 -34.76
CA GLY A 130 -1.66 -43.03 -33.52
C GLY A 130 -0.77 -43.81 -32.55
N ASN A 131 0.05 -44.74 -33.04
CA ASN A 131 1.03 -45.46 -32.22
C ASN A 131 2.25 -44.61 -31.85
N GLU A 132 2.67 -43.67 -32.70
CA GLU A 132 3.74 -42.70 -32.39
C GLU A 132 3.25 -41.67 -31.36
N GLN A 133 1.99 -41.19 -31.47
CA GLN A 133 1.32 -40.37 -30.46
C GLN A 133 1.08 -41.14 -29.16
N ALA A 134 0.71 -42.42 -29.23
CA ALA A 134 0.60 -43.27 -28.04
C ALA A 134 1.96 -43.49 -27.38
N SER A 135 3.03 -43.65 -28.16
CA SER A 135 4.40 -43.79 -27.65
C SER A 135 4.91 -42.48 -27.04
N SER A 136 4.69 -41.34 -27.70
CA SER A 136 5.05 -40.03 -27.16
C SER A 136 4.22 -39.71 -25.91
N GLY A 137 2.92 -39.98 -25.92
CA GLY A 137 2.03 -39.85 -24.77
C GLY A 137 2.45 -40.74 -23.59
N ALA A 138 2.85 -41.99 -23.86
CA ALA A 138 3.37 -42.89 -22.84
C ALA A 138 4.74 -42.43 -22.28
N ARG A 139 5.61 -41.83 -23.11
CA ARG A 139 6.88 -41.22 -22.69
C ARG A 139 6.65 -39.95 -21.87
N SER A 140 5.72 -39.08 -22.27
CA SER A 140 5.29 -37.89 -21.50
C SER A 140 4.63 -38.28 -20.18
N LEU A 141 3.85 -39.36 -20.16
CA LEU A 141 3.30 -39.93 -18.94
C LEU A 141 4.43 -40.49 -18.05
N SER A 142 5.43 -41.16 -18.63
CA SER A 142 6.61 -41.62 -17.87
C SER A 142 7.42 -40.47 -17.28
N SER A 143 7.62 -39.36 -18.01
CA SER A 143 8.33 -38.19 -17.48
C SER A 143 7.50 -37.45 -16.43
N GLY A 144 6.19 -37.34 -16.63
CA GLY A 144 5.26 -36.80 -15.64
C GLY A 144 5.24 -37.64 -14.36
N LEU A 145 5.24 -38.97 -14.48
CA LEU A 145 5.33 -39.89 -13.34
C LEU A 145 6.70 -39.83 -12.65
N ALA A 146 7.78 -39.52 -13.37
CA ALA A 146 9.08 -39.24 -12.76
C ALA A 146 9.05 -37.95 -11.92
N GLY A 147 8.43 -36.88 -12.43
CA GLY A 147 8.17 -35.66 -11.65
C GLY A 147 7.28 -35.93 -10.42
N ALA A 148 6.22 -36.71 -10.58
CA ALA A 148 5.35 -37.12 -9.48
C ALA A 148 6.09 -37.97 -8.43
N SER A 149 7.06 -38.80 -8.85
CA SER A 149 7.91 -39.56 -7.92
C SER A 149 8.83 -38.66 -7.10
N GLN A 150 9.37 -37.59 -7.70
CA GLN A 150 10.15 -36.58 -6.99
C GLN A 150 9.28 -35.78 -6.02
N GLY A 151 8.05 -35.44 -6.42
CA GLY A 151 7.04 -34.84 -5.54
C GLY A 151 6.68 -35.73 -4.35
N ALA A 152 6.44 -37.03 -4.58
CA ALA A 152 6.17 -37.99 -3.51
C ALA A 152 7.35 -38.14 -2.54
N SER A 153 8.59 -38.09 -3.04
CA SER A 153 9.80 -38.11 -2.19
C SER A 153 9.93 -36.84 -1.33
N SER A 154 9.57 -35.68 -1.89
CA SER A 154 9.58 -34.39 -1.18
C SER A 154 8.48 -34.35 -0.11
N LEU A 155 7.28 -34.84 -0.44
CA LEU A 155 6.18 -35.00 0.51
C LEU A 155 6.57 -35.89 1.69
N ARG A 156 7.23 -37.02 1.42
CA ARG A 156 7.73 -37.92 2.46
C ARG A 156 8.76 -37.26 3.37
N SER A 157 9.69 -36.50 2.79
CA SER A 157 10.66 -35.71 3.56
C SER A 157 9.97 -34.64 4.42
N GLY A 158 8.90 -34.01 3.90
CA GLY A 158 8.07 -33.06 4.65
C GLY A 158 7.34 -33.71 5.82
N ILE A 159 6.71 -34.86 5.60
CA ILE A 159 6.03 -35.64 6.65
C ILE A 159 7.02 -36.03 7.76
N ALA A 160 8.22 -36.51 7.40
CA ALA A 160 9.27 -36.84 8.35
C ALA A 160 9.74 -35.62 9.16
N GLY A 161 9.85 -34.45 8.50
CA GLY A 161 10.15 -33.17 9.16
C GLY A 161 9.10 -32.80 10.22
N VAL A 162 7.81 -32.89 9.87
CA VAL A 162 6.69 -32.61 10.79
C VAL A 162 6.64 -33.62 11.95
N GLY A 163 6.90 -34.90 11.69
CA GLY A 163 7.04 -35.92 12.74
C GLY A 163 8.13 -35.56 13.74
N SER A 164 9.32 -35.18 13.27
CA SER A 164 10.44 -34.77 14.14
C SER A 164 10.14 -33.52 14.99
N ALA A 165 9.41 -32.55 14.43
CA ALA A 165 8.96 -31.35 15.13
C ALA A 165 7.91 -31.68 16.19
N THR A 166 6.98 -32.58 15.89
CA THR A 166 5.93 -33.05 16.81
C THR A 166 6.55 -33.80 18.00
N GLY A 167 7.56 -34.64 17.75
CA GLY A 167 8.34 -35.30 18.79
C GLY A 167 9.06 -34.32 19.72
N SER A 168 9.68 -33.29 19.15
CA SER A 168 10.35 -32.22 19.91
C SER A 168 9.37 -31.41 20.75
N PHE A 169 8.19 -31.11 20.19
CA PHE A 169 7.11 -30.41 20.89
C PHE A 169 6.54 -31.24 22.06
N SER A 170 6.33 -32.54 21.85
CA SER A 170 5.90 -33.47 22.91
C SER A 170 6.89 -33.52 24.07
N ALA A 171 8.20 -33.61 23.76
CA ALA A 171 9.25 -33.57 24.78
C ALA A 171 9.27 -32.24 25.57
N GLY A 172 9.00 -31.11 24.90
CA GLY A 172 8.83 -29.81 25.54
C GLY A 172 7.63 -29.75 26.48
N LEU A 173 6.49 -30.32 26.07
CA LEU A 173 5.27 -30.40 26.90
C LEU A 173 5.49 -31.26 28.15
N GLU A 174 6.27 -32.34 28.06
CA GLU A 174 6.64 -33.13 29.24
C GLU A 174 7.50 -32.34 30.23
N GLN A 175 8.46 -31.55 29.75
CA GLN A 175 9.26 -30.68 30.63
C GLN A 175 8.39 -29.62 31.32
N LEU A 176 7.45 -29.03 30.57
CA LEU A 176 6.48 -28.06 31.10
C LEU A 176 5.55 -28.69 32.15
N SER A 177 5.06 -29.92 31.93
CA SER A 177 4.24 -30.65 32.90
C SER A 177 4.99 -30.91 34.21
N ARG A 178 6.27 -31.32 34.14
CA ARG A 178 7.12 -31.47 35.33
C ARG A 178 7.38 -30.14 36.04
N GLY A 179 7.47 -29.04 35.30
CA GLY A 179 7.57 -27.69 35.86
C GLY A 179 6.28 -27.25 36.57
N GLY A 180 5.13 -27.49 35.94
CA GLY A 180 3.80 -27.17 36.47
C GLY A 180 3.50 -27.89 37.79
N SER A 181 3.78 -29.20 37.86
CA SER A 181 3.59 -29.98 39.09
C SER A 181 4.49 -29.51 40.24
N ARG A 182 5.74 -29.11 39.96
CA ARG A 182 6.63 -28.49 40.95
C ARG A 182 6.09 -27.14 41.44
N LEU A 183 5.57 -26.32 40.54
CA LEU A 183 4.98 -25.01 40.88
C LEU A 183 3.72 -25.19 41.75
N SER A 184 2.85 -26.12 41.39
CA SER A 184 1.64 -26.46 42.16
C SER A 184 2.00 -26.91 43.59
N SER A 185 2.98 -27.83 43.72
CA SER A 185 3.46 -28.29 45.03
C SER A 185 4.09 -27.17 45.87
N ALA A 186 4.88 -26.29 45.24
CA ALA A 186 5.49 -25.15 45.93
C ALA A 186 4.44 -24.12 46.39
N ALA A 187 3.44 -23.84 45.55
CA ALA A 187 2.33 -22.94 45.89
C ALA A 187 1.48 -23.49 47.05
N ALA A 188 1.20 -24.80 47.06
CA ALA A 188 0.48 -25.45 48.15
C ALA A 188 1.25 -25.37 49.48
N LYS A 189 2.57 -25.60 49.47
CA LYS A 189 3.42 -25.44 50.67
C LYS A 189 3.45 -23.99 51.16
N LEU A 190 3.50 -23.02 50.25
CA LEU A 190 3.46 -21.60 50.59
C LEU A 190 2.12 -21.20 51.22
N ALA A 191 1.01 -21.71 50.68
CA ALA A 191 -0.32 -21.48 51.23
C ALA A 191 -0.46 -22.03 52.66
N ALA A 192 0.02 -23.26 52.90
CA ALA A 192 0.04 -23.87 54.22
C ALA A 192 0.89 -23.05 55.21
N GLY A 193 2.12 -22.71 54.84
CA GLY A 193 3.01 -21.91 55.71
C GLY A 193 2.49 -20.50 56.01
N ALA A 194 1.83 -19.86 55.03
CA ALA A 194 1.20 -18.55 55.24
C ALA A 194 -0.04 -18.66 56.16
N SER A 195 -0.81 -19.75 56.06
CA SER A 195 -1.93 -20.03 56.97
C SER A 195 -1.46 -20.28 58.40
N ASP A 196 -0.37 -21.04 58.58
CA ASP A 196 0.23 -21.29 59.89
C ASP A 196 0.74 -20.00 60.52
N LEU A 197 1.36 -19.12 59.72
CA LEU A 197 1.83 -17.80 60.16
C LEU A 197 0.66 -16.91 60.59
N ALA A 198 -0.45 -16.91 59.84
CA ALA A 198 -1.66 -16.17 60.20
C ALA A 198 -2.21 -16.66 61.55
N GLY A 199 -2.37 -17.97 61.73
CA GLY A 199 -2.85 -18.56 62.98
C GLY A 199 -1.90 -18.33 64.17
N GLY A 200 -0.59 -18.28 63.93
CA GLY A 200 0.41 -17.92 64.94
C GLY A 200 0.31 -16.44 65.36
N ALA A 201 0.13 -15.55 64.38
CA ALA A 201 -0.06 -14.13 64.63
C ALA A 201 -1.37 -13.83 65.37
N ASP A 202 -2.46 -14.54 65.06
CA ASP A 202 -3.74 -14.44 65.79
C ASP A 202 -3.59 -14.87 67.26
N LYS A 203 -2.87 -15.97 67.52
CA LYS A 203 -2.56 -16.41 68.89
C LYS A 203 -1.71 -15.38 69.63
N ALA A 204 -0.73 -14.77 68.96
CA ALA A 204 0.09 -13.71 69.54
C ALA A 204 -0.75 -12.46 69.86
N ALA A 205 -1.65 -12.05 68.96
CA ALA A 205 -2.58 -10.95 69.19
C ALA A 205 -3.50 -11.22 70.39
N ALA A 206 -4.03 -12.45 70.51
CA ALA A 206 -4.82 -12.87 71.66
C ALA A 206 -4.01 -12.80 72.96
N GLY A 207 -2.77 -13.30 72.97
CA GLY A 207 -1.89 -13.23 74.14
C GLY A 207 -1.56 -11.79 74.56
N VAL A 208 -1.29 -10.91 73.59
CA VAL A 208 -1.05 -9.47 73.84
C VAL A 208 -2.31 -8.80 74.39
N SER A 209 -3.50 -9.14 73.89
CA SER A 209 -4.76 -8.60 74.42
C SER A 209 -5.01 -9.01 75.88
N GLN A 210 -4.66 -10.25 76.23
CA GLN A 210 -4.75 -10.74 77.61
C GLN A 210 -3.74 -10.02 78.52
N ALA A 211 -2.52 -9.81 78.05
CA ALA A 211 -1.51 -9.04 78.78
C ALA A 211 -1.93 -7.57 78.97
N ALA A 212 -2.56 -6.96 77.96
CA ALA A 212 -3.09 -5.60 78.05
C ALA A 212 -4.18 -5.49 79.13
N ALA A 213 -5.10 -6.46 79.18
CA ALA A 213 -6.13 -6.52 80.22
C ALA A 213 -5.53 -6.63 81.64
N SER A 214 -4.46 -7.42 81.80
CA SER A 214 -3.73 -7.49 83.08
C SER A 214 -3.02 -6.18 83.42
N ALA A 215 -2.40 -5.51 82.44
CA ALA A 215 -1.76 -4.21 82.65
C ALA A 215 -2.78 -3.14 83.07
N GLU A 216 -3.99 -3.16 82.52
CA GLU A 216 -5.08 -2.27 82.89
C GLU A 216 -5.57 -2.49 84.33
N GLN A 217 -5.65 -3.75 84.77
CA GLN A 217 -5.94 -4.07 86.18
C GLN A 217 -4.86 -3.52 87.13
N ILE A 218 -3.58 -3.63 86.76
CA ILE A 218 -2.46 -3.08 87.55
C ILE A 218 -2.53 -1.55 87.57
N ALA A 219 -2.83 -0.92 86.44
CA ALA A 219 -3.01 0.54 86.35
C ALA A 219 -4.16 1.02 87.25
N GLY A 220 -5.29 0.30 87.29
CA GLY A 220 -6.40 0.58 88.20
C GLY A 220 -6.01 0.46 89.68
N GLY A 221 -5.20 -0.55 90.02
CA GLY A 221 -4.63 -0.70 91.36
C GLY A 221 -3.68 0.45 91.73
N ALA A 222 -2.81 0.87 90.80
CA ALA A 222 -1.91 2.01 90.99
C ALA A 222 -2.68 3.33 91.17
N ALA A 223 -3.74 3.56 90.39
CA ALA A 223 -4.61 4.73 90.53
C ALA A 223 -5.35 4.74 91.89
N THR A 224 -5.79 3.57 92.36
CA THR A 224 -6.40 3.43 93.69
C THR A 224 -5.38 3.76 94.79
N LEU A 225 -4.14 3.32 94.63
CA LEU A 225 -3.05 3.60 95.56
C LEU A 225 -2.71 5.10 95.60
N ASP A 226 -2.68 5.76 94.45
CA ASP A 226 -2.51 7.21 94.34
C ASP A 226 -3.65 7.99 95.02
N GLN A 227 -4.91 7.56 94.83
CA GLN A 227 -6.06 8.13 95.55
C GLN A 227 -5.97 7.96 97.07
N LEU A 228 -5.52 6.79 97.54
CA LEU A 228 -5.33 6.52 98.97
C LEU A 228 -4.20 7.39 99.55
N VAL A 229 -3.09 7.56 98.83
CA VAL A 229 -1.98 8.44 99.22
C VAL A 229 -2.46 9.90 99.30
N ALA A 230 -3.22 10.36 98.31
CA ALA A 230 -3.78 11.71 98.30
C ALA A 230 -4.77 11.95 99.46
N ALA A 231 -5.65 10.98 99.72
CA ALA A 231 -6.60 11.03 100.84
C ALA A 231 -5.88 11.03 102.21
N TYR A 232 -4.80 10.25 102.35
CA TYR A 232 -3.98 10.23 103.57
C TYR A 232 -3.27 11.56 103.81
N LEU A 233 -2.70 12.18 102.77
CA LEU A 233 -2.08 13.52 102.87
C LEU A 233 -3.08 14.62 103.24
N GLN A 234 -4.32 14.53 102.78
CA GLN A 234 -5.37 15.47 103.22
C GLN A 234 -5.70 15.32 104.70
N ALA A 235 -5.66 14.09 105.23
CA ALA A 235 -5.94 13.82 106.64
C ALA A 235 -4.74 14.16 107.55
N HIS A 236 -3.51 14.00 107.06
CA HIS A 236 -2.26 14.16 107.81
C HIS A 236 -1.22 14.99 107.02
N PRO A 237 -1.33 16.33 107.01
CA PRO A 237 -0.48 17.20 106.20
C PRO A 237 1.01 17.14 106.56
N GLU A 238 1.34 16.83 107.83
CA GLU A 238 2.71 16.69 108.33
C GLU A 238 3.48 15.52 107.68
N ALA A 239 2.77 14.50 107.17
CA ALA A 239 3.38 13.34 106.52
C ALA A 239 4.08 13.69 105.20
N ALA A 240 3.78 14.86 104.60
CA ALA A 240 4.46 15.33 103.40
C ALA A 240 5.97 15.55 103.57
N GLY A 241 6.44 15.78 104.81
CA GLY A 241 7.86 15.95 105.13
C GLY A 241 8.60 14.65 105.48
N ASP A 242 7.90 13.51 105.59
CA ASP A 242 8.51 12.24 105.98
C ASP A 242 9.28 11.60 104.79
N PRO A 243 10.57 11.28 104.94
CA PRO A 243 11.39 10.70 103.88
C PRO A 243 10.85 9.38 103.33
N VAL A 244 10.25 8.54 104.19
CA VAL A 244 9.68 7.24 103.82
C VAL A 244 8.40 7.45 103.02
N PHE A 245 7.57 8.40 103.43
CA PHE A 245 6.32 8.70 102.72
C PHE A 245 6.57 9.32 101.33
N GLN A 246 7.59 10.18 101.20
CA GLN A 246 8.04 10.71 99.90
C GLN A 246 8.54 9.61 98.95
N GLN A 247 9.22 8.58 99.47
CA GLN A 247 9.59 7.42 98.67
C GLN A 247 8.37 6.63 98.17
N ILE A 248 7.34 6.47 99.02
CA ILE A 248 6.10 5.79 98.65
C ILE A 248 5.37 6.57 97.54
N MET A 249 5.28 7.89 97.66
CA MET A 249 4.70 8.75 96.62
C MET A 249 5.47 8.66 95.30
N GLY A 250 6.80 8.73 95.36
CA GLY A 250 7.64 8.59 94.17
C GLY A 250 7.49 7.22 93.50
N ALA A 251 7.43 6.14 94.29
CA ALA A 251 7.21 4.79 93.80
C ALA A 251 5.82 4.60 93.18
N ALA A 252 4.77 5.17 93.78
CA ALA A 252 3.41 5.14 93.25
C ALA A 252 3.31 5.87 91.91
N GLY A 253 3.91 7.07 91.79
CA GLY A 253 3.95 7.83 90.55
C GLY A 253 4.76 7.12 89.44
N GLN A 254 5.88 6.49 89.77
CA GLN A 254 6.66 5.68 88.82
C GLN A 254 5.90 4.44 88.35
N LEU A 255 5.12 3.80 89.24
CA LEU A 255 4.27 2.66 88.89
C LEU A 255 3.12 3.08 87.96
N ALA A 256 2.49 4.22 88.22
CA ALA A 256 1.44 4.77 87.35
C ALA A 256 1.97 5.13 85.96
N ALA A 257 3.14 5.78 85.86
CA ALA A 257 3.78 6.08 84.58
C ALA A 257 4.20 4.79 83.83
N GLY A 258 4.85 3.86 84.52
CA GLY A 258 5.30 2.60 83.92
C GLY A 258 4.17 1.70 83.44
N THR A 259 3.02 1.70 84.11
CA THR A 259 1.83 0.95 83.67
C THR A 259 1.14 1.60 82.46
N SER A 260 1.16 2.93 82.35
CA SER A 260 0.66 3.65 81.17
C SER A 260 1.49 3.35 79.93
N ASP A 261 2.82 3.41 80.05
CA ASP A 261 3.76 3.08 78.95
C ASP A 261 3.63 1.61 78.52
N LEU A 262 3.48 0.69 79.48
CA LEU A 262 3.26 -0.73 79.20
C LEU A 262 1.94 -0.97 78.46
N SER A 263 0.85 -0.30 78.86
CA SER A 263 -0.45 -0.40 78.19
C SER A 263 -0.38 0.09 76.74
N PHE A 264 0.26 1.23 76.51
CA PHE A 264 0.47 1.76 75.16
C PHE A 264 1.33 0.82 74.30
N GLY A 265 2.43 0.28 74.85
CA GLY A 265 3.28 -0.68 74.18
C GLY A 265 2.56 -1.97 73.79
N LEU A 266 1.70 -2.49 74.68
CA LEU A 266 0.89 -3.69 74.42
C LEU A 266 -0.19 -3.44 73.36
N GLN A 267 -0.82 -2.25 73.35
CA GLN A 267 -1.76 -1.90 72.28
C GLN A 267 -1.08 -1.81 70.91
N ALA A 268 0.11 -1.19 70.83
CA ALA A 268 0.89 -1.13 69.60
C ALA A 268 1.34 -2.52 69.12
N ALA A 269 1.78 -3.39 70.04
CA ALA A 269 2.14 -4.77 69.74
C ALA A 269 0.93 -5.58 69.23
N GLY A 270 -0.26 -5.38 69.81
CA GLY A 270 -1.50 -6.01 69.40
C GLY A 270 -1.92 -5.59 67.99
N ALA A 271 -1.83 -4.29 67.68
CA ALA A 271 -2.08 -3.77 66.33
C ALA A 271 -1.08 -4.33 65.30
N GLY A 272 0.19 -4.45 65.68
CA GLY A 272 1.23 -5.07 64.86
C GLY A 272 0.94 -6.54 64.55
N ALA A 273 0.60 -7.34 65.56
CA ALA A 273 0.26 -8.75 65.41
C ALA A 273 -0.95 -8.95 64.48
N SER A 274 -2.02 -8.15 64.64
CA SER A 274 -3.20 -8.18 63.77
C SER A 274 -2.89 -7.80 62.32
N SER A 275 -1.98 -6.84 62.10
CA SER A 275 -1.54 -6.46 60.74
C SER A 275 -0.75 -7.58 60.05
N VAL A 276 0.10 -8.27 60.81
CA VAL A 276 0.83 -9.46 60.33
C VAL A 276 -0.14 -10.60 60.01
N ALA A 277 -1.14 -10.87 60.85
CA ALA A 277 -2.18 -11.87 60.58
C ALA A 277 -2.95 -11.57 59.28
N ALA A 278 -3.38 -10.32 59.10
CA ALA A 278 -4.06 -9.89 57.87
C ALA A 278 -3.15 -9.96 56.62
N GLY A 279 -1.86 -9.64 56.77
CA GLY A 279 -0.85 -9.79 55.71
C GLY A 279 -0.64 -11.25 55.32
N ALA A 280 -0.47 -12.13 56.30
CA ALA A 280 -0.29 -13.58 56.11
C ALA A 280 -1.55 -14.22 55.50
N GLY A 281 -2.75 -13.80 55.92
CA GLY A 281 -4.01 -14.26 55.32
C GLY A 281 -4.16 -13.91 53.83
N ARG A 282 -3.76 -12.70 53.43
CA ARG A 282 -3.73 -12.30 52.01
C ARG A 282 -2.70 -13.09 51.21
N LEU A 283 -1.54 -13.38 51.80
CA LEU A 283 -0.51 -14.21 51.18
C LEU A 283 -1.01 -15.65 50.99
N ALA A 284 -1.71 -16.22 51.99
CA ALA A 284 -2.31 -17.54 51.89
C ALA A 284 -3.36 -17.61 50.77
N ALA A 285 -4.24 -16.60 50.67
CA ALA A 285 -5.22 -16.51 49.59
C ALA A 285 -4.56 -16.40 48.20
N GLY A 286 -3.51 -15.58 48.07
CA GLY A 286 -2.74 -15.44 46.84
C GLY A 286 -2.02 -16.75 46.43
N ALA A 287 -1.41 -17.44 47.40
CA ALA A 287 -0.75 -18.72 47.17
C ALA A 287 -1.75 -19.82 46.75
N SER A 288 -2.95 -19.85 47.33
CA SER A 288 -4.03 -20.76 46.93
C SER A 288 -4.54 -20.48 45.52
N SER A 289 -4.66 -19.20 45.13
CA SER A 289 -5.02 -18.83 43.75
C SER A 289 -3.92 -19.23 42.75
N LEU A 290 -2.65 -19.10 43.13
CA LEU A 290 -1.52 -19.56 42.32
C LEU A 290 -1.51 -21.10 42.16
N ALA A 291 -1.86 -21.85 43.21
CA ALA A 291 -1.98 -23.30 43.15
C ALA A 291 -3.11 -23.73 42.20
N ALA A 292 -4.26 -23.05 42.24
CA ALA A 292 -5.37 -23.28 41.31
C ALA A 292 -4.96 -23.00 39.85
N GLY A 293 -4.33 -21.86 39.59
CA GLY A 293 -3.84 -21.51 38.25
C GLY A 293 -2.75 -22.45 37.72
N ALA A 294 -1.91 -23.00 38.60
CA ALA A 294 -0.94 -24.04 38.23
C ALA A 294 -1.64 -25.36 37.84
N GLY A 295 -2.75 -25.70 38.49
CA GLY A 295 -3.59 -26.85 38.13
C GLY A 295 -4.28 -26.67 36.76
N ASP A 296 -4.79 -25.48 36.46
CA ASP A 296 -5.39 -25.17 35.15
C ASP A 296 -4.35 -25.26 34.02
N LEU A 297 -3.12 -24.79 34.28
CA LEU A 297 -2.00 -24.92 33.36
C LEU A 297 -1.64 -26.38 33.09
N GLU A 298 -1.60 -27.22 34.13
CA GLU A 298 -1.35 -28.66 34.00
C GLU A 298 -2.42 -29.35 33.15
N ALA A 299 -3.70 -29.01 33.35
CA ALA A 299 -4.79 -29.51 32.52
C ALA A 299 -4.68 -29.06 31.05
N GLY A 300 -4.23 -27.82 30.81
CA GLY A 300 -3.96 -27.30 29.46
C GLY A 300 -2.81 -28.02 28.76
N ILE A 301 -1.72 -28.30 29.48
CA ILE A 301 -0.58 -29.06 28.97
C ILE A 301 -1.01 -30.50 28.63
N ALA A 302 -1.84 -31.13 29.47
CA ALA A 302 -2.34 -32.48 29.22
C ALA A 302 -3.19 -32.57 27.92
N ARG A 303 -4.06 -31.60 27.67
CA ARG A 303 -4.84 -31.51 26.41
C ARG A 303 -3.94 -31.31 25.19
N SER A 304 -2.92 -30.48 25.33
CA SER A 304 -1.94 -30.23 24.26
C SER A 304 -1.11 -31.49 23.97
N ALA A 305 -0.73 -32.25 24.99
CA ALA A 305 -0.01 -33.51 24.85
C ALA A 305 -0.88 -34.63 24.24
N SER A 306 -2.19 -34.64 24.48
CA SER A 306 -3.10 -35.55 23.75
C SER A 306 -3.25 -35.16 22.28
N GLY A 307 -3.28 -33.84 21.98
CA GLY A 307 -3.30 -33.34 20.60
C GLY A 307 -2.03 -33.71 19.82
N ALA A 308 -0.86 -33.52 20.43
CA ALA A 308 0.43 -33.90 19.85
C ALA A 308 0.52 -35.40 19.53
N ARG A 309 0.05 -36.28 20.44
CA ARG A 309 -0.05 -37.73 20.20
C ARG A 309 -1.09 -38.11 19.13
N GLY A 310 -2.11 -37.28 18.94
CA GLY A 310 -3.06 -37.44 17.83
C GLY A 310 -2.40 -37.13 16.50
N LEU A 311 -1.65 -36.03 16.44
CA LEU A 311 -0.94 -35.59 15.25
C LEU A 311 0.16 -36.57 14.84
N ASP A 312 0.93 -37.09 15.81
CA ASP A 312 1.99 -38.08 15.59
C ASP A 312 1.46 -39.34 14.89
N ARG A 313 0.34 -39.91 15.39
CA ARG A 313 -0.33 -41.05 14.75
C ARG A 313 -0.85 -40.76 13.35
N SER A 314 -1.31 -39.54 13.10
CA SER A 314 -1.73 -39.11 11.76
C SER A 314 -0.54 -39.00 10.81
N MET A 315 0.63 -38.57 11.30
CA MET A 315 1.86 -38.51 10.51
C MET A 315 2.37 -39.92 10.16
N ASP A 316 2.30 -40.88 11.08
CA ASP A 316 2.62 -42.29 10.80
C ASP A 316 1.70 -42.87 9.70
N ALA A 317 0.40 -42.57 9.77
CA ALA A 317 -0.57 -42.98 8.76
C ALA A 317 -0.25 -42.34 7.39
N LEU A 318 0.07 -41.04 7.36
CA LEU A 318 0.47 -40.33 6.14
C LEU A 318 1.79 -40.85 5.57
N GLU A 319 2.76 -41.22 6.41
CA GLU A 319 4.02 -41.80 5.96
C GLU A 319 3.77 -43.14 5.24
N SER A 320 2.93 -44.00 5.82
CA SER A 320 2.54 -45.28 5.20
C SER A 320 1.79 -45.07 3.88
N GLY A 321 0.89 -44.09 3.80
CA GLY A 321 0.16 -43.73 2.58
C GLY A 321 1.07 -43.15 1.49
N SER A 322 2.04 -42.31 1.87
CA SER A 322 3.02 -41.74 0.95
C SER A 322 3.93 -42.82 0.35
N ALA A 323 4.30 -43.84 1.13
CA ALA A 323 5.09 -44.98 0.66
C ALA A 323 4.31 -45.85 -0.33
N ALA A 324 3.02 -46.10 -0.06
CA ALA A 324 2.14 -46.81 -0.98
C ALA A 324 1.96 -46.04 -2.30
N LEU A 325 1.78 -44.72 -2.22
CA LEU A 325 1.69 -43.85 -3.39
C LEU A 325 2.97 -43.89 -4.25
N ALA A 326 4.14 -43.78 -3.62
CA ALA A 326 5.42 -43.85 -4.33
C ALA A 326 5.63 -45.20 -5.05
N SER A 327 5.23 -46.30 -4.40
CA SER A 327 5.26 -47.65 -5.00
C SER A 327 4.29 -47.77 -6.19
N GLY A 328 3.09 -47.21 -6.08
CA GLY A 328 2.10 -47.16 -7.15
C GLY A 328 2.58 -46.36 -8.37
N ILE A 329 3.17 -45.18 -8.13
CA ILE A 329 3.78 -44.34 -9.18
C ILE A 329 4.92 -45.10 -9.87
N GLY A 330 5.77 -45.80 -9.12
CA GLY A 330 6.85 -46.61 -9.68
C GLY A 330 6.35 -47.74 -10.58
N SER A 331 5.26 -48.40 -10.19
CA SER A 331 4.63 -49.46 -10.97
C SER A 331 3.99 -48.91 -12.26
N ALA A 332 3.31 -47.76 -12.18
CA ALA A 332 2.73 -47.08 -13.33
C ALA A 332 3.81 -46.60 -14.32
N ALA A 333 4.95 -46.10 -13.82
CA ALA A 333 6.08 -45.68 -14.64
C ALA A 333 6.82 -46.84 -15.32
N ALA A 334 6.77 -48.05 -14.75
CA ALA A 334 7.25 -49.26 -15.42
C ALA A 334 6.30 -49.65 -16.56
N GLY A 335 4.99 -49.66 -16.31
CA GLY A 335 3.97 -49.99 -17.32
C GLY A 335 3.93 -49.00 -18.50
N SER A 336 4.11 -47.69 -18.25
CA SER A 336 4.16 -46.69 -19.33
C SER A 336 5.37 -46.86 -20.24
N ARG A 337 6.52 -47.26 -19.69
CA ARG A 337 7.73 -47.57 -20.49
C ARG A 337 7.56 -48.81 -21.35
N GLU A 338 6.91 -49.84 -20.82
CA GLU A 338 6.59 -51.06 -21.58
C GLU A 338 5.59 -50.76 -22.71
N LEU A 339 4.56 -49.95 -22.44
CA LEU A 339 3.61 -49.49 -23.44
C LEU A 339 4.29 -48.68 -24.55
N ALA A 340 5.17 -47.74 -24.19
CA ALA A 340 5.91 -46.94 -25.16
C ALA A 340 6.75 -47.80 -26.12
N ALA A 341 7.42 -48.83 -25.59
CA ALA A 341 8.22 -49.77 -26.37
C ALA A 341 7.35 -50.66 -27.28
N GLY A 342 6.20 -51.13 -26.79
CA GLY A 342 5.24 -51.89 -27.59
C GLY A 342 4.63 -51.08 -28.74
N SER A 343 4.23 -49.84 -28.46
CA SER A 343 3.70 -48.90 -29.47
C SER A 343 4.74 -48.55 -30.53
N GLU A 344 6.01 -48.40 -30.16
CA GLU A 344 7.12 -48.14 -31.11
C GLU A 344 7.37 -49.34 -32.04
N GLN A 345 7.30 -50.57 -31.53
CA GLN A 345 7.38 -51.78 -32.37
C GLN A 345 6.20 -51.87 -33.35
N LEU A 346 4.99 -51.53 -32.91
CA LEU A 346 3.80 -51.52 -33.77
C LEU A 346 3.87 -50.41 -34.83
N ALA A 347 4.38 -49.22 -34.49
CA ALA A 347 4.60 -48.13 -35.43
C ALA A 347 5.63 -48.51 -36.50
N ALA A 348 6.71 -49.20 -36.12
CA ALA A 348 7.68 -49.72 -37.08
C ALA A 348 7.08 -50.78 -38.02
N GLY A 349 6.21 -51.65 -37.49
CA GLY A 349 5.47 -52.64 -38.27
C GLY A 349 4.48 -52.02 -39.27
N SER A 350 3.65 -51.08 -38.83
CA SER A 350 2.72 -50.36 -39.70
C SER A 350 3.45 -49.48 -40.73
N GLY A 351 4.61 -48.94 -40.37
CA GLY A 351 5.51 -48.23 -41.29
C GLY A 351 5.92 -49.09 -42.48
N LYS A 352 6.34 -50.33 -42.24
CA LYS A 352 6.70 -51.28 -43.31
C LYS A 352 5.52 -51.57 -44.24
N VAL A 353 4.31 -51.75 -43.69
CA VAL A 353 3.08 -51.96 -44.46
C VAL A 353 2.73 -50.72 -45.29
N ALA A 354 2.83 -49.53 -44.70
CA ALA A 354 2.57 -48.27 -45.39
C ALA A 354 3.52 -48.05 -46.58
N THR A 355 4.82 -48.36 -46.43
CA THR A 355 5.77 -48.32 -47.57
C THR A 355 5.43 -49.32 -48.67
N GLY A 356 5.03 -50.55 -48.32
CA GLY A 356 4.65 -51.57 -49.31
C GLY A 356 3.39 -51.20 -50.08
N VAL A 357 2.36 -50.70 -49.40
CA VAL A 357 1.12 -50.21 -50.02
C VAL A 357 1.37 -48.91 -50.80
N GLY A 358 2.25 -48.06 -50.30
CA GLY A 358 2.69 -46.82 -50.95
C GLY A 358 3.31 -47.08 -52.32
N GLY A 359 4.23 -48.05 -52.42
CA GLY A 359 4.81 -48.45 -53.71
C GLY A 359 3.77 -48.97 -54.72
N ALA A 360 2.76 -49.70 -54.25
CA ALA A 360 1.65 -50.17 -55.10
C ALA A 360 0.72 -49.03 -55.53
N ALA A 361 0.43 -48.07 -54.63
CA ALA A 361 -0.36 -46.88 -54.92
C ALA A 361 0.37 -45.90 -55.86
N GLU A 362 1.69 -45.83 -55.80
CA GLU A 362 2.52 -45.06 -56.73
C GLU A 362 2.51 -45.68 -58.14
N GLY A 363 2.52 -47.01 -58.25
CA GLY A 363 2.33 -47.72 -59.52
C GLY A 363 0.96 -47.46 -60.16
N ALA A 364 -0.12 -47.55 -59.38
CA ALA A 364 -1.47 -47.17 -59.83
C ALA A 364 -1.58 -45.67 -60.14
N GLY A 365 -0.83 -44.84 -59.40
CA GLY A 365 -0.74 -43.40 -59.58
C GLY A 365 -0.04 -42.98 -60.86
N LYS A 366 1.05 -43.65 -61.26
CA LYS A 366 1.74 -43.38 -62.54
C LYS A 366 0.84 -43.67 -63.75
N LEU A 367 -0.03 -44.67 -63.64
CA LEU A 367 -1.04 -45.01 -64.64
C LEU A 367 -2.19 -43.99 -64.70
N ALA A 368 -2.64 -43.51 -63.53
CA ALA A 368 -3.64 -42.45 -63.43
C ALA A 368 -3.09 -41.06 -63.79
N SER A 369 -1.81 -40.78 -63.54
CA SER A 369 -1.16 -39.50 -63.85
C SER A 369 -0.87 -39.37 -65.34
N GLY A 370 -0.45 -40.45 -66.02
CA GLY A 370 -0.30 -40.44 -67.48
C GLY A 370 -1.61 -40.13 -68.23
N THR A 371 -2.76 -40.52 -67.65
CA THR A 371 -4.09 -40.21 -68.20
C THR A 371 -4.68 -38.89 -67.67
N LYS A 372 -4.22 -38.44 -66.49
CA LYS A 372 -4.60 -37.15 -65.89
C LYS A 372 -3.82 -35.98 -66.49
N GLU A 373 -2.53 -36.08 -66.81
CA GLU A 373 -1.76 -35.02 -67.51
C GLU A 373 -2.44 -34.60 -68.81
N LEU A 374 -2.94 -35.58 -69.56
CA LEU A 374 -3.66 -35.38 -70.81
C LEU A 374 -5.03 -34.70 -70.62
N LYS A 375 -5.71 -34.94 -69.49
CA LYS A 375 -6.99 -34.31 -69.14
C LYS A 375 -6.82 -32.94 -68.46
N LYS A 376 -5.76 -32.82 -67.66
CA LYS A 376 -5.41 -31.67 -66.82
C LYS A 376 -4.86 -30.53 -67.68
N GLY A 377 -3.98 -30.80 -68.64
CA GLY A 377 -3.58 -29.77 -69.62
C GLY A 377 -4.75 -29.22 -70.44
N ALA A 378 -5.83 -30.00 -70.60
CA ALA A 378 -7.05 -29.58 -71.28
C ALA A 378 -8.06 -28.85 -70.37
N SER A 379 -8.09 -29.12 -69.05
CA SER A 379 -9.04 -28.48 -68.13
C SER A 379 -8.45 -27.28 -67.39
N GLU A 380 -7.16 -27.26 -67.06
CA GLU A 380 -6.50 -26.11 -66.41
C GLU A 380 -6.45 -24.89 -67.32
N LEU A 381 -6.31 -25.11 -68.63
CA LEU A 381 -6.42 -24.05 -69.61
C LEU A 381 -7.85 -23.46 -69.65
N SER A 382 -8.87 -24.25 -69.34
CA SER A 382 -10.27 -23.80 -69.32
C SER A 382 -10.64 -23.12 -68.00
N GLU A 383 -10.19 -23.64 -66.86
CA GLU A 383 -10.53 -23.13 -65.51
C GLU A 383 -9.72 -21.88 -65.14
N GLY A 384 -8.43 -21.79 -65.55
CA GLY A 384 -7.62 -20.60 -65.29
C GLY A 384 -8.13 -19.34 -66.01
N LEU A 385 -8.78 -19.52 -67.17
CA LEU A 385 -9.44 -18.43 -67.90
C LEU A 385 -10.72 -17.94 -67.20
N THR A 386 -11.37 -18.80 -66.41
CA THR A 386 -12.61 -18.48 -65.69
C THR A 386 -12.33 -17.83 -64.33
N SER A 387 -11.39 -18.36 -63.54
CA SER A 387 -11.03 -17.77 -62.24
C SER A 387 -10.34 -16.40 -62.35
N ALA A 388 -9.62 -16.13 -63.44
CA ALA A 388 -9.07 -14.80 -63.71
C ALA A 388 -10.15 -13.76 -64.04
N SER A 389 -11.33 -14.19 -64.50
CA SER A 389 -12.49 -13.33 -64.75
C SER A 389 -13.26 -13.00 -63.48
N ASP A 390 -13.30 -13.91 -62.51
CA ASP A 390 -14.06 -13.76 -61.26
C ASP A 390 -13.29 -12.92 -60.21
N GLY A 391 -11.96 -13.08 -60.10
CA GLY A 391 -11.14 -12.29 -59.16
C GLY A 391 -11.05 -10.79 -59.48
N VAL A 392 -11.34 -10.41 -60.73
CA VAL A 392 -11.44 -9.00 -61.16
C VAL A 392 -12.70 -8.32 -60.58
N GLY A 393 -13.74 -9.08 -60.24
CA GLY A 393 -14.96 -8.56 -59.60
C GLY A 393 -14.86 -8.40 -58.08
N GLU A 394 -14.04 -9.21 -57.40
CA GLU A 394 -13.85 -9.13 -55.94
C GLU A 394 -12.93 -7.96 -55.54
N LEU A 395 -11.98 -7.58 -56.41
CA LEU A 395 -11.06 -6.46 -56.19
C LEU A 395 -11.76 -5.09 -56.19
N ASP A 396 -12.86 -4.93 -56.93
CA ASP A 396 -13.68 -3.70 -56.99
C ASP A 396 -14.51 -3.49 -55.71
N ALA A 397 -14.91 -4.59 -55.05
CA ALA A 397 -15.68 -4.56 -53.80
C ALA A 397 -14.81 -4.27 -52.56
N ALA A 398 -13.59 -4.80 -52.51
CA ALA A 398 -12.66 -4.62 -51.39
C ALA A 398 -12.14 -3.17 -51.24
N LEU A 399 -12.07 -2.40 -52.34
CA LEU A 399 -11.64 -0.99 -52.33
C LEU A 399 -12.71 -0.03 -51.76
N SER A 400 -13.94 -0.51 -51.53
CA SER A 400 -15.07 0.31 -51.07
C SER A 400 -15.32 0.24 -49.56
N SER A 401 -14.61 -0.61 -48.80
CA SER A 401 -14.84 -0.87 -47.37
C SER A 401 -13.71 -0.44 -46.42
N ALA A 402 -12.63 0.18 -46.91
CA ALA A 402 -11.51 0.62 -46.07
C ALA A 402 -11.82 1.94 -45.32
N GLY A 403 -11.92 1.87 -44.00
CA GLY A 403 -12.15 3.02 -43.11
C GLY A 403 -10.91 3.92 -42.99
N THR A 404 -11.13 5.23 -43.07
CA THR A 404 -10.12 6.27 -42.80
C THR A 404 -9.88 6.43 -41.30
N LEU A 405 -8.61 6.45 -40.88
CA LEU A 405 -8.21 6.82 -39.51
C LEU A 405 -8.72 8.23 -39.17
N THR A 406 -9.64 8.34 -38.21
CA THR A 406 -10.06 9.62 -37.61
C THR A 406 -9.57 9.68 -36.15
N ASN A 407 -9.03 10.83 -35.74
CA ASN A 407 -8.50 11.08 -34.40
C ASN A 407 -9.61 11.59 -33.45
N HIS A 408 -10.67 10.80 -33.27
CA HIS A 408 -11.78 11.10 -32.36
C HIS A 408 -11.90 10.00 -31.31
N ASP A 409 -12.19 10.38 -30.07
CA ASP A 409 -12.46 9.41 -29.01
C ASP A 409 -13.83 8.76 -29.25
N SER A 410 -13.95 7.45 -29.03
CA SER A 410 -15.17 6.71 -29.30
C SER A 410 -15.76 6.14 -28.02
N GLU A 411 -17.03 6.45 -27.77
CA GLU A 411 -17.82 5.85 -26.71
C GLU A 411 -18.68 4.71 -27.28
N VAL A 412 -19.01 3.75 -26.42
CA VAL A 412 -19.88 2.63 -26.75
C VAL A 412 -21.13 2.74 -25.89
N VAL A 413 -22.28 2.85 -26.55
CA VAL A 413 -23.60 2.78 -25.91
C VAL A 413 -24.13 1.36 -26.09
N ILE A 414 -24.42 0.69 -25.00
CA ILE A 414 -24.92 -0.69 -24.97
C ILE A 414 -26.41 -0.64 -24.63
N VAL A 415 -27.22 -1.31 -25.45
CA VAL A 415 -28.67 -1.47 -25.22
C VAL A 415 -28.97 -2.95 -25.10
N ARG A 416 -29.56 -3.35 -23.97
CA ARG A 416 -29.93 -4.74 -23.68
C ARG A 416 -31.40 -4.85 -23.26
N SER A 417 -32.03 -5.98 -23.59
CA SER A 417 -33.34 -6.34 -23.06
C SER A 417 -33.42 -7.84 -22.79
N GLU A 418 -33.89 -8.23 -21.60
CA GLU A 418 -34.21 -9.64 -21.31
C GLU A 418 -35.53 -10.09 -21.97
N GLU A 419 -36.39 -9.14 -22.36
CA GLU A 419 -37.72 -9.41 -22.90
C GLU A 419 -37.77 -9.38 -24.43
N PHE A 420 -36.96 -8.52 -25.06
CA PHE A 420 -36.96 -8.29 -26.50
C PHE A 420 -35.61 -8.65 -27.13
N THR A 421 -35.65 -9.18 -28.35
CA THR A 421 -34.48 -9.43 -29.21
C THR A 421 -34.24 -8.25 -30.14
N VAL A 422 -33.03 -8.16 -30.71
CA VAL A 422 -32.65 -7.09 -31.65
C VAL A 422 -33.50 -7.02 -32.92
N ASP A 423 -34.28 -8.06 -33.24
CA ASP A 423 -35.16 -8.06 -34.41
C ASP A 423 -36.60 -7.64 -34.05
N ASP A 424 -36.91 -7.49 -32.76
CA ASP A 424 -38.24 -7.07 -32.32
C ASP A 424 -38.51 -5.59 -32.64
N PRO A 425 -39.72 -5.25 -33.13
CA PRO A 425 -40.08 -3.86 -33.45
C PRO A 425 -39.95 -2.90 -32.26
N ALA A 426 -40.22 -3.39 -31.03
CA ALA A 426 -40.10 -2.61 -29.81
C ALA A 426 -38.65 -2.28 -29.48
N PHE A 427 -37.74 -3.26 -29.62
CA PHE A 427 -36.31 -3.06 -29.41
C PHE A 427 -35.72 -2.10 -30.44
N LYS A 428 -36.05 -2.32 -31.72
CA LYS A 428 -35.63 -1.43 -32.81
C LYS A 428 -36.08 0.02 -32.60
N ALA A 429 -37.34 0.22 -32.18
CA ALA A 429 -37.86 1.57 -31.94
C ALA A 429 -37.08 2.31 -30.84
N GLU A 430 -36.67 1.58 -29.79
CA GLU A 430 -35.91 2.16 -28.67
C GLU A 430 -34.48 2.54 -29.08
N VAL A 431 -33.77 1.64 -29.78
CA VAL A 431 -32.41 1.92 -30.27
C VAL A 431 -32.41 3.07 -31.28
N VAL A 432 -33.37 3.11 -32.21
CA VAL A 432 -33.50 4.20 -33.18
C VAL A 432 -33.82 5.53 -32.48
N ARG A 433 -34.69 5.52 -31.46
CA ARG A 433 -34.98 6.71 -30.65
C ARG A 433 -33.73 7.26 -29.97
N LEU A 434 -32.92 6.38 -29.37
CA LEU A 434 -31.68 6.77 -28.70
C LEU A 434 -30.64 7.28 -29.71
N ARG A 435 -30.46 6.57 -30.83
CA ARG A 435 -29.61 6.98 -31.96
C ARG A 435 -29.97 8.37 -32.46
N ASP A 436 -31.23 8.60 -32.81
CA ASP A 436 -31.69 9.89 -33.34
C ASP A 436 -31.56 11.01 -32.30
N GLY A 437 -31.63 10.68 -31.00
CA GLY A 437 -31.36 11.61 -29.91
C GLY A 437 -29.88 12.00 -29.82
N ILE A 438 -28.97 11.03 -29.98
CA ILE A 438 -27.51 11.26 -29.96
C ILE A 438 -27.07 12.04 -31.21
N ASP A 439 -27.60 11.70 -32.38
CA ASP A 439 -27.35 12.37 -33.67
C ASP A 439 -27.86 13.83 -33.67
N ALA A 440 -28.84 14.16 -32.82
CA ALA A 440 -29.35 15.52 -32.66
C ALA A 440 -28.52 16.39 -31.69
N LEU A 441 -27.48 15.84 -31.05
CA LEU A 441 -26.54 16.63 -30.25
C LEU A 441 -25.72 17.56 -31.15
N PRO A 442 -25.14 18.65 -30.61
CA PRO A 442 -24.28 19.54 -31.38
C PRO A 442 -23.14 18.77 -32.06
N GLU A 443 -22.79 19.14 -33.30
CA GLU A 443 -21.59 18.62 -34.01
C GLU A 443 -20.28 18.94 -33.27
N THR A 444 -20.32 19.79 -32.24
CA THR A 444 -19.20 20.04 -31.33
C THR A 444 -19.02 18.97 -30.26
N ASP A 445 -20.02 18.12 -30.05
CA ASP A 445 -20.01 17.07 -29.03
C ASP A 445 -19.91 15.67 -29.66
N VAL A 446 -20.60 15.44 -30.79
CA VAL A 446 -20.61 14.16 -31.51
C VAL A 446 -20.19 14.38 -32.97
N ALA A 447 -19.14 13.68 -33.41
CA ALA A 447 -18.61 13.70 -34.78
C ALA A 447 -19.23 12.61 -35.67
N GLY A 448 -19.65 11.50 -35.08
CA GLY A 448 -20.16 10.35 -35.81
C GLY A 448 -20.89 9.37 -34.91
N LEU A 449 -21.78 8.57 -35.50
CA LEU A 449 -22.57 7.57 -34.80
C LEU A 449 -22.78 6.37 -35.73
N LEU A 450 -22.54 5.17 -35.19
CA LEU A 450 -22.79 3.91 -35.89
C LEU A 450 -23.72 3.03 -35.06
N SER A 451 -24.82 2.58 -35.67
CA SER A 451 -25.83 1.72 -35.08
C SER A 451 -26.21 0.56 -36.01
N ARG A 452 -26.59 -0.61 -35.46
CA ARG A 452 -27.09 -1.79 -36.22
C ARG A 452 -28.16 -1.44 -37.26
N TYR A 453 -29.01 -0.45 -36.97
CA TYR A 453 -30.14 -0.10 -37.82
C TYR A 453 -29.83 0.95 -38.89
N ASP A 454 -28.57 1.35 -39.04
CA ASP A 454 -28.14 2.25 -40.12
C ASP A 454 -28.28 1.60 -41.50
N ALA A 455 -28.66 2.42 -42.48
CA ALA A 455 -28.84 1.98 -43.85
C ALA A 455 -27.48 1.76 -44.53
N GLY A 456 -27.33 0.66 -45.27
CA GLY A 456 -26.11 0.37 -46.05
C GLY A 456 -25.09 -0.55 -45.37
N LEU A 457 -25.31 -0.95 -44.12
CA LEU A 457 -24.48 -1.97 -43.45
C LEU A 457 -24.69 -3.36 -44.07
N ASP A 458 -23.61 -4.10 -44.24
CA ASP A 458 -23.62 -5.52 -44.58
C ASP A 458 -24.07 -6.39 -43.38
N GLU A 459 -24.36 -7.65 -43.63
CA GLU A 459 -24.87 -8.58 -42.60
C GLU A 459 -23.81 -8.86 -41.53
N THR A 460 -22.55 -8.98 -41.96
CA THR A 460 -21.37 -9.13 -41.10
C THR A 460 -21.16 -8.00 -40.10
N THR A 461 -21.29 -6.72 -40.51
CA THR A 461 -21.17 -5.60 -39.56
C THR A 461 -22.37 -5.52 -38.61
N ARG A 462 -23.57 -5.88 -39.05
CA ARG A 462 -24.74 -5.93 -38.15
C ARG A 462 -24.58 -7.00 -37.09
N ASP A 463 -24.05 -8.17 -37.47
CA ASP A 463 -23.79 -9.26 -36.54
C ASP A 463 -22.68 -8.89 -35.56
N ALA A 464 -21.62 -8.18 -35.99
CA ALA A 464 -20.57 -7.70 -35.11
C ALA A 464 -21.04 -6.68 -34.05
N LEU A 465 -22.13 -5.95 -34.31
CA LEU A 465 -22.74 -4.99 -33.35
C LEU A 465 -23.78 -5.65 -32.43
N THR A 466 -23.88 -6.97 -32.44
CA THR A 466 -24.93 -7.74 -31.77
C THR A 466 -24.33 -8.88 -30.96
N SER A 467 -24.86 -9.13 -29.78
CA SER A 467 -24.44 -10.26 -28.96
C SER A 467 -24.87 -11.60 -29.58
N ASP A 468 -24.15 -12.66 -29.23
CA ASP A 468 -24.45 -14.02 -29.69
C ASP A 468 -25.87 -14.50 -29.31
N ASP A 469 -26.43 -13.97 -28.23
CA ASP A 469 -27.79 -14.27 -27.77
C ASP A 469 -28.88 -13.42 -28.43
N GLY A 470 -28.51 -12.41 -29.23
CA GLY A 470 -29.43 -11.53 -29.94
C GLY A 470 -30.24 -10.58 -29.05
N HIS A 471 -29.87 -10.43 -27.77
CA HIS A 471 -30.57 -9.58 -26.80
C HIS A 471 -29.86 -8.25 -26.49
N THR A 472 -28.63 -8.08 -27.00
CA THR A 472 -27.82 -6.88 -26.78
C THR A 472 -27.32 -6.34 -28.12
N THR A 473 -27.33 -5.02 -28.28
CA THR A 473 -26.67 -4.33 -29.40
C THR A 473 -25.84 -3.15 -28.89
N ILE A 474 -24.81 -2.80 -29.65
CA ILE A 474 -23.93 -1.66 -29.35
C ILE A 474 -24.07 -0.57 -30.42
N MET A 475 -23.93 0.68 -29.99
CA MET A 475 -23.77 1.85 -30.84
C MET A 475 -22.43 2.49 -30.54
N LYS A 476 -21.64 2.76 -31.57
CA LYS A 476 -20.36 3.48 -31.45
C LYS A 476 -20.62 4.96 -31.68
N VAL A 477 -20.27 5.80 -30.72
CA VAL A 477 -20.43 7.25 -30.74
C VAL A 477 -19.04 7.88 -30.82
N GLU A 478 -18.71 8.51 -31.93
CA GLU A 478 -17.46 9.29 -32.04
C GLU A 478 -17.71 10.70 -31.49
N LEU A 479 -16.90 11.11 -30.51
CA LEU A 479 -16.97 12.43 -29.90
C LEU A 479 -16.21 13.45 -30.76
N ALA A 480 -16.75 14.65 -30.90
CA ALA A 480 -16.12 15.73 -31.67
C ALA A 480 -15.04 16.49 -30.89
N ALA A 481 -14.24 15.75 -30.13
CA ALA A 481 -13.12 16.25 -29.36
C ALA A 481 -11.97 15.23 -29.32
N PRO A 482 -10.72 15.69 -29.21
CA PRO A 482 -9.60 14.80 -28.94
C PRO A 482 -9.76 14.13 -27.56
N PRO A 483 -9.07 12.98 -27.32
CA PRO A 483 -9.24 12.19 -26.10
C PRO A 483 -9.02 12.96 -24.77
N ASP A 484 -8.18 14.00 -24.77
CA ASP A 484 -7.90 14.80 -23.57
C ASP A 484 -9.04 15.76 -23.17
N GLN A 485 -9.92 16.09 -24.11
CA GLN A 485 -11.05 17.00 -23.91
C GLN A 485 -12.41 16.30 -24.03
N ALA A 486 -12.45 15.07 -24.54
CA ALA A 486 -13.65 14.28 -24.76
C ALA A 486 -14.58 14.17 -23.53
N ALA A 487 -14.01 14.11 -22.31
CA ALA A 487 -14.77 14.06 -21.06
C ALA A 487 -15.69 15.28 -20.84
N ASN A 488 -15.38 16.43 -21.44
CA ASN A 488 -16.21 17.65 -21.37
C ASN A 488 -17.38 17.66 -22.36
N HIS A 489 -17.38 16.74 -23.33
CA HIS A 489 -18.33 16.67 -24.44
C HIS A 489 -19.31 15.49 -24.32
N VAL A 490 -19.06 14.55 -23.40
CA VAL A 490 -19.85 13.32 -23.26
C VAL A 490 -21.18 13.50 -22.50
N ASP A 491 -21.37 14.63 -21.82
CA ASP A 491 -22.52 14.91 -20.93
C ASP A 491 -23.88 14.72 -21.61
N GLY A 492 -23.98 15.19 -22.85
CA GLY A 492 -25.20 15.06 -23.66
C GLY A 492 -25.55 13.60 -23.92
N VAL A 493 -24.54 12.79 -24.25
CA VAL A 493 -24.70 11.35 -24.53
C VAL A 493 -25.12 10.61 -23.25
N VAL A 494 -24.39 10.84 -22.14
CA VAL A 494 -24.68 10.20 -20.84
C VAL A 494 -26.12 10.50 -20.38
N GLU A 495 -26.58 11.74 -20.52
CA GLU A 495 -27.93 12.13 -20.11
C GLU A 495 -29.03 11.50 -20.98
N LEU A 496 -28.80 11.32 -22.27
CA LEU A 496 -29.74 10.62 -23.16
C LEU A 496 -29.82 9.13 -22.84
N VAL A 497 -28.66 8.49 -22.64
CA VAL A 497 -28.53 7.09 -22.24
C VAL A 497 -29.22 6.86 -20.89
N ARG A 498 -29.02 7.76 -19.92
CA ARG A 498 -29.70 7.71 -18.61
C ARG A 498 -31.22 7.74 -18.72
N ARG A 499 -31.78 8.52 -19.63
CA ARG A 499 -33.24 8.53 -19.87
C ARG A 499 -33.72 7.26 -20.57
N ALA A 500 -32.89 6.66 -21.42
CA ALA A 500 -33.20 5.38 -22.06
C ALA A 500 -33.19 4.24 -21.04
N ASP A 501 -32.24 4.22 -20.10
CA ASP A 501 -32.14 3.24 -18.99
C ASP A 501 -33.34 3.27 -18.03
N GLU A 502 -34.04 4.41 -17.91
CA GLU A 502 -35.28 4.52 -17.15
C GLU A 502 -36.49 3.85 -17.84
N SER A 503 -36.34 3.37 -19.08
CA SER A 503 -37.42 2.74 -19.86
C SER A 503 -37.68 1.29 -19.41
N PRO A 504 -38.93 0.91 -19.10
CA PRO A 504 -39.24 -0.46 -18.64
C PRO A 504 -38.84 -1.51 -19.68
N GLY A 505 -38.12 -2.55 -19.25
CA GLY A 505 -37.72 -3.68 -20.09
C GLY A 505 -36.40 -3.47 -20.84
N PHE A 506 -35.71 -2.35 -20.66
CA PHE A 506 -34.40 -2.06 -21.24
C PHE A 506 -33.37 -1.76 -20.16
N ASP A 507 -32.14 -2.22 -20.38
CA ASP A 507 -30.94 -1.92 -19.58
C ASP A 507 -29.97 -1.23 -20.54
N VAL A 508 -29.69 0.06 -20.29
CA VAL A 508 -28.97 0.93 -21.24
C VAL A 508 -27.84 1.64 -20.51
N ALA A 509 -26.63 1.44 -21.01
CA ALA A 509 -25.43 2.00 -20.39
C ALA A 509 -24.48 2.55 -21.46
N VAL A 510 -23.59 3.44 -21.05
CA VAL A 510 -22.54 4.01 -21.90
C VAL A 510 -21.20 3.81 -21.22
N THR A 511 -20.20 3.42 -21.99
CA THR A 511 -18.84 3.22 -21.53
C THR A 511 -17.85 3.67 -22.60
N GLY A 512 -16.63 3.94 -22.20
CA GLY A 512 -15.59 4.53 -23.03
C GLY A 512 -14.67 5.41 -22.20
N ALA A 513 -13.57 5.84 -22.81
CA ALA A 513 -12.51 6.55 -22.10
C ALA A 513 -12.99 7.91 -21.54
N ALA A 514 -13.84 8.63 -22.27
CA ALA A 514 -14.38 9.91 -21.86
C ALA A 514 -15.41 9.76 -20.73
N THR A 515 -16.32 8.79 -20.82
CA THR A 515 -17.30 8.53 -19.74
C THR A 515 -16.60 8.05 -18.47
N LEU A 516 -15.64 7.12 -18.56
CA LEU A 516 -14.86 6.66 -17.41
C LEU A 516 -14.07 7.81 -16.76
N SER A 517 -13.46 8.67 -17.59
CA SER A 517 -12.75 9.87 -17.11
C SER A 517 -13.68 10.83 -16.37
N LYS A 518 -14.88 11.10 -16.92
CA LYS A 518 -15.89 11.95 -16.28
C LYS A 518 -16.35 11.37 -14.95
N ASP A 519 -16.68 10.08 -14.92
CA ASP A 519 -17.10 9.40 -13.69
C ASP A 519 -15.98 9.42 -12.64
N ALA A 520 -14.72 9.30 -13.04
CA ALA A 520 -13.57 9.42 -12.13
C ALA A 520 -13.46 10.83 -11.51
N GLN A 521 -13.66 11.88 -12.31
CA GLN A 521 -13.64 13.27 -11.84
C GLN A 521 -14.76 13.54 -10.83
N ASP A 522 -15.99 13.12 -11.17
CA ASP A 522 -17.16 13.28 -10.31
C ASP A 522 -17.01 12.51 -9.00
N LEU A 523 -16.50 11.27 -9.08
CA LEU A 523 -16.24 10.43 -7.91
C LEU A 523 -15.17 11.02 -7.01
N ALA A 524 -14.04 11.46 -7.58
CA ALA A 524 -12.96 12.11 -6.83
C ALA A 524 -13.42 13.39 -6.13
N ALA A 525 -14.26 14.20 -6.78
CA ALA A 525 -14.82 15.42 -6.19
C ALA A 525 -15.81 15.11 -5.04
N LYS A 526 -16.65 14.09 -5.18
CA LYS A 526 -17.54 13.61 -4.11
C LYS A 526 -16.75 13.10 -2.91
N ASP A 527 -15.71 12.31 -3.16
CA ASP A 527 -14.85 11.74 -2.11
C ASP A 527 -14.06 12.81 -1.36
N LEU A 528 -13.54 13.82 -2.04
CA LEU A 528 -12.89 14.97 -1.39
C LEU A 528 -13.83 15.66 -0.40
N ARG A 529 -15.06 15.97 -0.84
CA ARG A 529 -16.07 16.62 0.03
C ARG A 529 -16.43 15.75 1.23
N ARG A 530 -16.53 14.44 1.03
CA ARG A 530 -16.81 13.48 2.11
C ARG A 530 -15.64 13.42 3.09
N GLY A 531 -14.41 13.35 2.59
CA GLY A 531 -13.20 13.34 3.38
C GLY A 531 -13.02 14.62 4.21
N GLU A 532 -13.33 15.79 3.65
CA GLU A 532 -13.35 17.06 4.38
C GLU A 532 -14.42 17.09 5.48
N ALA A 533 -15.63 16.63 5.15
CA ALA A 533 -16.77 16.60 6.08
C ALA A 533 -16.52 15.71 7.31
N ILE A 534 -15.69 14.67 7.18
CA ILE A 534 -15.34 13.76 8.27
C ILE A 534 -14.02 14.18 8.93
N GLY A 535 -12.97 14.40 8.14
CA GLY A 535 -11.60 14.64 8.60
C GLY A 535 -11.47 15.92 9.39
N ILE A 536 -12.05 17.04 8.94
CA ILE A 536 -11.91 18.35 9.60
C ILE A 536 -12.57 18.36 10.99
N PRO A 537 -13.84 17.91 11.17
CA PRO A 537 -14.45 17.88 12.50
C PRO A 537 -13.72 16.96 13.46
N VAL A 538 -13.28 15.78 13.01
CA VAL A 538 -12.53 14.84 13.86
C VAL A 538 -11.18 15.43 14.24
N ALA A 539 -10.45 16.04 13.30
CA ALA A 539 -9.21 16.76 13.58
C ALA A 539 -9.42 17.88 14.59
N LEU A 540 -10.49 18.67 14.48
CA LEU A 540 -10.83 19.72 15.44
C LEU A 540 -11.09 19.15 16.85
N VAL A 541 -11.83 18.05 16.95
CA VAL A 541 -12.08 17.37 18.24
C VAL A 541 -10.76 16.93 18.87
N ILE A 542 -9.87 16.28 18.09
CA ILE A 542 -8.56 15.85 18.59
C ILE A 542 -7.70 17.05 18.99
N LEU A 543 -7.69 18.13 18.20
CA LEU A 543 -6.97 19.37 18.54
C LEU A 543 -7.46 19.98 19.85
N VAL A 544 -8.79 20.02 20.07
CA VAL A 544 -9.37 20.47 21.34
C VAL A 544 -8.94 19.58 22.50
N LEU A 545 -8.88 18.26 22.29
CA LEU A 545 -8.39 17.31 23.30
C LEU A 545 -6.90 17.52 23.61
N VAL A 546 -6.06 17.77 22.60
CA VAL A 546 -4.62 17.99 22.75
C VAL A 546 -4.32 19.31 23.46
N PHE A 547 -5.00 20.39 23.09
CA PHE A 547 -4.71 21.73 23.61
C PHE A 547 -5.55 22.15 24.81
N GLY A 548 -6.70 21.53 25.05
CA GLY A 548 -7.64 21.88 26.12
C GLY A 548 -8.32 23.24 25.98
N ALA A 549 -8.19 23.91 24.82
CA ALA A 549 -8.76 25.23 24.55
C ALA A 549 -9.17 25.35 23.07
N LEU A 550 -10.37 25.87 22.81
CA LEU A 550 -10.93 25.95 21.45
C LEU A 550 -10.15 26.91 20.55
N VAL A 551 -9.67 28.04 21.09
CA VAL A 551 -8.90 29.02 20.32
C VAL A 551 -7.53 28.47 19.90
N ALA A 552 -6.84 27.77 20.81
CA ALA A 552 -5.59 27.08 20.50
C ALA A 552 -5.77 25.97 19.45
N ALA A 553 -6.92 25.28 19.45
CA ALA A 553 -7.25 24.27 18.44
C ALA A 553 -7.60 24.89 17.08
N GLY A 554 -8.26 26.06 17.05
CA GLY A 554 -8.62 26.74 15.82
C GLY A 554 -7.43 27.33 15.05
N LEU A 555 -6.34 27.69 15.74
CA LEU A 555 -5.12 28.24 15.14
C LEU A 555 -4.50 27.31 14.09
N PRO A 556 -4.14 26.05 14.41
CA PRO A 556 -3.63 25.10 13.43
C PRO A 556 -4.54 24.85 12.24
N LEU A 557 -5.84 24.71 12.51
CA LEU A 557 -6.82 24.45 11.46
C LEU A 557 -6.93 25.64 10.50
N ALA A 558 -7.00 26.87 11.02
CA ALA A 558 -7.03 28.07 10.21
C ALA A 558 -5.77 28.20 9.35
N LEU A 559 -4.59 28.00 9.93
CA LEU A 559 -3.32 28.05 9.18
C LEU A 559 -3.26 27.02 8.06
N SER A 560 -3.80 25.83 8.29
CA SER A 560 -3.85 24.76 7.29
C SER A 560 -4.74 25.15 6.11
N ILE A 561 -5.92 25.73 6.38
CA ILE A 561 -6.82 26.23 5.33
C ILE A 561 -6.13 27.32 4.50
N PHE A 562 -5.47 28.29 5.14
CA PHE A 562 -4.71 29.33 4.43
C PHE A 562 -3.60 28.73 3.56
N SER A 563 -2.90 27.72 4.08
CA SER A 563 -1.81 27.04 3.38
C SER A 563 -2.32 26.23 2.19
N ILE A 564 -3.47 25.55 2.33
CA ILE A 564 -4.11 24.79 1.25
C ILE A 564 -4.53 25.72 0.11
N VAL A 565 -5.19 26.86 0.42
CA VAL A 565 -5.64 27.79 -0.63
C VAL A 565 -4.46 28.42 -1.38
N VAL A 566 -3.41 28.82 -0.66
CA VAL A 566 -2.19 29.35 -1.30
C VAL A 566 -1.44 28.26 -2.07
N GLY A 567 -1.33 27.07 -1.49
CA GLY A 567 -0.72 25.90 -2.16
C GLY A 567 -1.47 25.54 -3.44
N LEU A 568 -2.79 25.58 -3.43
CA LEU A 568 -3.65 25.35 -4.60
C LEU A 568 -3.37 26.37 -5.70
N ALA A 569 -3.26 27.65 -5.37
CA ALA A 569 -2.93 28.68 -6.35
C ALA A 569 -1.53 28.51 -6.94
N VAL A 570 -0.55 28.08 -6.14
CA VAL A 570 0.79 27.75 -6.65
C VAL A 570 0.70 26.55 -7.60
N THR A 571 -0.04 25.51 -7.24
CA THR A 571 -0.26 24.33 -8.08
C THR A 571 -0.95 24.70 -9.40
N VAL A 572 -2.01 25.50 -9.38
CA VAL A 572 -2.70 25.99 -10.59
C VAL A 572 -1.77 26.84 -11.46
N ALA A 573 -0.94 27.69 -10.84
CA ALA A 573 0.04 28.50 -11.58
C ALA A 573 1.10 27.64 -12.28
N VAL A 574 1.57 26.57 -11.63
CA VAL A 574 2.47 25.58 -12.24
C VAL A 574 1.75 24.78 -13.32
N GLY A 575 0.46 24.47 -13.11
CA GLY A 575 -0.39 23.76 -14.05
C GLY A 575 -0.62 24.49 -15.37
N GLN A 576 -0.29 25.79 -15.47
CA GLN A 576 -0.27 26.49 -16.75
C GLN A 576 0.84 25.99 -17.69
N SER A 577 1.88 25.36 -17.15
CA SER A 577 3.02 24.84 -17.92
C SER A 577 3.09 23.32 -17.96
N PHE A 578 2.33 22.64 -17.11
CA PHE A 578 2.33 21.18 -16.98
C PHE A 578 0.90 20.70 -16.80
N GLU A 579 0.53 19.59 -17.44
CA GLU A 579 -0.75 18.95 -17.19
C GLU A 579 -0.75 18.32 -15.79
N LEU A 580 -1.74 18.68 -14.97
CA LEU A 580 -1.83 18.21 -13.60
C LEU A 580 -3.02 17.27 -13.43
N SER A 581 -2.80 16.14 -12.76
CA SER A 581 -3.88 15.22 -12.44
C SER A 581 -4.84 15.81 -11.40
N VAL A 582 -6.14 15.54 -11.53
CA VAL A 582 -7.15 15.87 -10.51
C VAL A 582 -6.83 15.26 -9.14
N PHE A 583 -6.12 14.11 -9.10
CA PHE A 583 -5.67 13.49 -7.86
C PHE A 583 -4.67 14.36 -7.08
N ALA A 584 -3.96 15.29 -7.75
CA ALA A 584 -3.06 16.23 -7.10
C ALA A 584 -3.80 17.13 -6.11
N LEU A 585 -5.08 17.46 -6.36
CA LEU A 585 -5.92 18.23 -5.43
C LEU A 585 -6.14 17.48 -4.12
N ASN A 586 -6.49 16.19 -4.22
CA ASN A 586 -6.75 15.35 -3.05
C ASN A 586 -5.49 15.22 -2.17
N ILE A 587 -4.34 14.98 -2.80
CA ILE A 587 -3.05 14.92 -2.11
C ILE A 587 -2.64 16.27 -1.54
N LEU A 588 -2.87 17.37 -2.26
CA LEU A 588 -2.59 18.73 -1.80
C LEU A 588 -3.38 19.07 -0.54
N VAL A 589 -4.69 18.77 -0.52
CA VAL A 589 -5.55 19.02 0.64
C VAL A 589 -5.14 18.11 1.81
N ALA A 590 -4.98 16.81 1.58
CA ALA A 590 -4.63 15.85 2.63
C ALA A 590 -3.26 16.16 3.26
N THR A 591 -2.24 16.37 2.43
CA THR A 591 -0.89 16.71 2.90
C THR A 591 -0.85 18.09 3.52
N GLY A 592 -1.49 19.09 2.90
CA GLY A 592 -1.56 20.46 3.41
C GLY A 592 -2.24 20.54 4.78
N LEU A 593 -3.29 19.75 4.99
CA LEU A 593 -3.98 19.69 6.28
C LEU A 593 -3.16 18.91 7.33
N ALA A 594 -2.60 17.76 6.97
CA ALA A 594 -1.75 16.98 7.87
C ALA A 594 -0.54 17.79 8.36
N VAL A 595 0.24 18.33 7.41
CA VAL A 595 1.47 19.06 7.66
C VAL A 595 1.21 20.44 8.27
N GLY A 596 0.20 21.16 7.77
CA GLY A 596 -0.17 22.47 8.28
C GLY A 596 -0.60 22.42 9.74
N ILE A 597 -1.42 21.42 10.12
CA ILE A 597 -1.85 21.25 11.50
C ILE A 597 -0.64 20.89 12.37
N ASP A 598 0.20 19.97 11.91
CA ASP A 598 1.30 19.47 12.73
C ASP A 598 2.38 20.53 13.01
N TYR A 599 2.80 21.27 11.98
CA TYR A 599 3.83 22.29 12.12
C TYR A 599 3.40 23.44 13.03
N SER A 600 2.13 23.83 12.92
CA SER A 600 1.56 24.83 13.81
C SER A 600 1.33 24.27 15.22
N LEU A 601 0.98 22.99 15.37
CA LEU A 601 0.82 22.32 16.66
C LEU A 601 2.09 22.46 17.52
N PHE A 602 3.26 22.15 16.95
CA PHE A 602 4.53 22.21 17.67
C PHE A 602 4.90 23.62 18.11
N ILE A 603 4.75 24.61 17.22
CA ILE A 603 5.10 26.00 17.52
C ILE A 603 4.13 26.56 18.57
N VAL A 604 2.83 26.29 18.46
CA VAL A 604 1.81 26.73 19.45
C VAL A 604 2.07 26.06 20.80
N SER A 605 2.37 24.75 20.81
CA SER A 605 2.68 24.02 22.04
C SER A 605 3.90 24.60 22.74
N ARG A 606 4.98 24.87 21.99
CA ARG A 606 6.20 25.48 22.52
C ARG A 606 5.97 26.90 23.03
N TYR A 607 5.23 27.72 22.30
CA TYR A 607 4.85 29.06 22.74
C TYR A 607 4.10 29.01 24.09
N ARG A 608 3.13 28.09 24.23
CA ARG A 608 2.37 27.93 25.48
C ARG A 608 3.23 27.41 26.63
N GLU A 609 4.18 26.52 26.36
CA GLU A 609 5.16 26.06 27.35
C GLU A 609 6.00 27.23 27.88
N GLU A 610 6.54 28.07 26.99
CA GLU A 610 7.33 29.25 27.35
C GLU A 610 6.52 30.35 28.07
N ARG A 611 5.25 30.56 27.67
CA ARG A 611 4.32 31.46 28.39
C ARG A 611 4.05 30.97 29.81
N ARG A 612 3.83 29.66 29.99
CA ARG A 612 3.68 29.04 31.33
C ARG A 612 4.95 29.10 32.16
N GLY A 613 6.12 29.09 31.50
CA GLY A 613 7.42 29.37 32.10
C GLY A 613 7.65 30.83 32.52
N GLY A 614 6.69 31.72 32.26
CA GLY A 614 6.70 33.12 32.69
C GLY A 614 7.30 34.11 31.69
N LEU A 615 7.64 33.69 30.46
CA LEU A 615 8.15 34.61 29.44
C LEU A 615 7.05 35.55 28.91
N ASP A 616 7.41 36.82 28.68
CA ASP A 616 6.54 37.77 27.98
C ASP A 616 6.22 37.34 26.53
N LYS A 617 5.13 37.82 25.93
CA LYS A 617 4.60 37.36 24.63
C LYS A 617 5.65 37.36 23.54
N MET A 618 6.38 38.47 23.40
CA MET A 618 7.41 38.59 22.36
C MET A 618 8.65 37.73 22.66
N ALA A 619 8.98 37.57 23.94
CA ALA A 619 10.08 36.72 24.37
C ALA A 619 9.74 35.23 24.18
N ALA A 620 8.49 34.83 24.43
CA ALA A 620 7.98 33.49 24.22
C ALA A 620 7.93 33.13 22.72
N ILE A 621 7.49 34.06 21.86
CA ILE A 621 7.57 33.87 20.39
C ILE A 621 9.03 33.73 19.96
N ALA A 622 9.93 34.59 20.43
CA ALA A 622 11.34 34.51 20.09
C ALA A 622 12.00 33.19 20.55
N ALA A 623 11.62 32.68 21.73
CA ALA A 623 12.10 31.41 22.27
C ALA A 623 11.55 30.21 21.48
N ALA A 624 10.25 30.20 21.20
CA ALA A 624 9.62 29.16 20.39
C ALA A 624 10.20 29.11 18.96
N SER A 625 10.44 30.27 18.35
CA SER A 625 11.01 30.34 17.01
C SER A 625 12.49 29.98 16.93
N ALA A 626 13.24 30.07 18.04
CA ALA A 626 14.64 29.66 18.06
C ALA A 626 14.82 28.13 18.02
N THR A 627 13.79 27.35 18.37
CA THR A 627 13.85 25.88 18.39
C THR A 627 12.78 25.24 17.51
N ALA A 628 11.50 25.43 17.82
CA ALA A 628 10.39 24.77 17.12
C ALA A 628 10.28 25.22 15.65
N SER A 629 10.41 26.51 15.36
CA SER A 629 10.37 27.00 13.96
C SER A 629 11.58 26.54 13.14
N ASN A 630 12.74 26.37 13.77
CA ASN A 630 13.91 25.77 13.10
C ASN A 630 13.63 24.30 12.76
N ALA A 631 13.15 23.52 13.73
CA ALA A 631 12.79 22.13 13.51
C ALA A 631 11.78 22.00 12.36
N VAL A 632 10.69 22.78 12.39
CA VAL A 632 9.66 22.83 11.32
C VAL A 632 10.24 23.17 9.95
N PHE A 633 11.17 24.12 9.84
CA PHE A 633 11.78 24.47 8.56
C PHE A 633 12.59 23.31 7.96
N PHE A 634 13.44 22.64 8.76
CA PHE A 634 14.24 21.51 8.28
C PHE A 634 13.37 20.29 7.97
N SER A 635 12.36 20.04 8.80
CA SER A 635 11.33 19.03 8.60
C SER A 635 10.59 19.25 7.28
N GLY A 636 10.00 20.42 7.06
CA GLY A 636 9.30 20.72 5.81
C GLY A 636 10.19 20.66 4.56
N MET A 637 11.45 21.11 4.66
CA MET A 637 12.40 20.97 3.55
C MET A 637 12.73 19.49 3.26
N THR A 638 12.76 18.65 4.28
CA THR A 638 12.94 17.20 4.11
C THR A 638 11.79 16.58 3.34
N VAL A 639 10.56 16.95 3.69
CA VAL A 639 9.35 16.49 2.97
C VAL A 639 9.37 16.97 1.52
N VAL A 640 9.73 18.23 1.26
CA VAL A 640 9.87 18.73 -0.11
C VAL A 640 10.92 17.92 -0.87
N LEU A 641 12.09 17.65 -0.28
CA LEU A 641 13.14 16.87 -0.92
C LEU A 641 12.75 15.40 -1.18
N SER A 642 11.94 14.79 -0.31
CA SER A 642 11.43 13.43 -0.57
C SER A 642 10.43 13.43 -1.71
N LEU A 643 9.58 14.45 -1.81
CA LEU A 643 8.62 14.61 -2.91
C LEU A 643 9.27 14.97 -4.24
N VAL A 644 10.44 15.61 -4.27
CA VAL A 644 11.24 15.80 -5.49
C VAL A 644 11.57 14.46 -6.16
N GLY A 645 11.68 13.37 -5.39
CA GLY A 645 11.85 12.02 -5.92
C GLY A 645 10.77 11.62 -6.93
N MET A 646 9.55 12.14 -6.81
CA MET A 646 8.47 11.88 -7.76
C MET A 646 8.70 12.49 -9.13
N LEU A 647 9.39 13.63 -9.19
CA LEU A 647 9.68 14.31 -10.45
C LEU A 647 10.69 13.53 -11.32
N ILE A 648 11.31 12.48 -10.78
CA ILE A 648 12.25 11.62 -11.48
C ILE A 648 11.52 10.61 -12.37
N VAL A 649 10.31 10.20 -11.96
CA VAL A 649 9.52 9.23 -12.73
C VAL A 649 8.95 9.95 -13.96
N PRO A 650 9.13 9.41 -15.18
CA PRO A 650 8.72 10.08 -16.41
C PRO A 650 7.21 9.91 -16.69
N LEU A 651 6.38 10.26 -15.71
CA LEU A 651 4.92 10.11 -15.76
C LEU A 651 4.27 11.35 -15.14
N SER A 652 3.30 11.95 -15.84
CA SER A 652 2.65 13.20 -15.41
C SER A 652 1.92 13.05 -14.08
N ILE A 653 1.40 11.86 -13.77
CA ILE A 653 0.74 11.59 -12.49
C ILE A 653 1.70 11.77 -11.30
N PHE A 654 2.92 11.26 -11.36
CA PHE A 654 3.90 11.47 -10.28
C PHE A 654 4.33 12.92 -10.17
N ALA A 655 4.58 13.58 -11.32
CA ALA A 655 4.94 14.99 -11.34
C ALA A 655 3.84 15.85 -10.71
N SER A 656 2.58 15.62 -11.09
CA SER A 656 1.43 16.38 -10.60
C SER A 656 1.15 16.16 -9.12
N LEU A 657 1.15 14.91 -8.66
CA LEU A 657 1.01 14.57 -7.23
C LEU A 657 2.15 15.17 -6.40
N GLY A 658 3.38 15.08 -6.89
CA GLY A 658 4.56 15.66 -6.27
C GLY A 658 4.48 17.19 -6.18
N ILE A 659 4.15 17.87 -7.27
CA ILE A 659 3.97 19.33 -7.31
C ILE A 659 2.86 19.79 -6.37
N GLY A 660 1.71 19.10 -6.38
CA GLY A 660 0.59 19.40 -5.49
C GLY A 660 0.99 19.29 -4.02
N ALA A 661 1.62 18.18 -3.64
CA ALA A 661 2.11 17.95 -2.27
C ALA A 661 3.20 18.96 -1.87
N MET A 662 4.19 19.23 -2.74
CA MET A 662 5.27 20.18 -2.48
C MET A 662 4.74 21.60 -2.29
N SER A 663 3.78 22.02 -3.11
CA SER A 663 3.15 23.33 -3.00
C SER A 663 2.40 23.49 -1.68
N ALA A 664 1.69 22.43 -1.25
CA ALA A 664 1.00 22.40 0.04
C ALA A 664 1.98 22.53 1.22
N VAL A 665 3.04 21.73 1.22
CA VAL A 665 4.07 21.71 2.28
C VAL A 665 4.81 23.05 2.33
N PHE A 666 5.20 23.58 1.18
CA PHE A 666 5.90 24.87 1.09
C PHE A 666 5.03 26.00 1.64
N ALA A 667 3.75 26.05 1.26
CA ALA A 667 2.79 27.01 1.80
C ALA A 667 2.59 26.84 3.32
N ALA A 668 2.51 25.60 3.81
CA ALA A 668 2.37 25.30 5.23
C ALA A 668 3.58 25.76 6.05
N VAL A 669 4.80 25.52 5.56
CA VAL A 669 6.04 26.03 6.20
C VAL A 669 6.05 27.56 6.18
N ALA A 670 5.71 28.18 5.06
CA ALA A 670 5.64 29.64 4.96
C ALA A 670 4.63 30.22 5.97
N ALA A 671 3.45 29.63 6.09
CA ALA A 671 2.41 30.03 7.06
C ALA A 671 2.87 29.84 8.51
N ALA A 672 3.49 28.69 8.83
CA ALA A 672 3.99 28.39 10.16
C ALA A 672 5.14 29.34 10.58
N LEU A 673 5.95 29.82 9.65
CA LEU A 673 7.07 30.73 9.94
C LEU A 673 6.68 32.21 9.94
N THR A 674 5.56 32.59 9.31
CA THR A 674 5.16 34.00 9.15
C THR A 674 3.81 34.30 9.79
N LEU A 675 2.74 33.68 9.28
CA LEU A 675 1.37 33.93 9.71
C LEU A 675 1.15 33.51 11.17
N LEU A 676 1.67 32.36 11.57
CA LEU A 676 1.49 31.85 12.93
C LEU A 676 2.09 32.79 14.01
N PRO A 677 3.37 33.23 13.93
CA PRO A 677 3.92 34.22 14.85
C PRO A 677 3.10 35.52 14.90
N ALA A 678 2.57 35.98 13.77
CA ALA A 678 1.71 37.17 13.70
C ALA A 678 0.37 36.97 14.43
N MET A 679 -0.28 35.81 14.22
CA MET A 679 -1.51 35.46 14.93
C MET A 679 -1.25 35.32 16.44
N LEU A 680 -0.20 34.62 16.86
CA LEU A 680 0.19 34.51 18.27
C LEU A 680 0.46 35.88 18.91
N ALA A 681 1.07 36.81 18.17
CA ALA A 681 1.30 38.16 18.65
C ALA A 681 0.00 38.95 18.86
N LEU A 682 -1.05 38.73 18.05
CA LEU A 682 -2.36 39.37 18.25
C LEU A 682 -3.16 38.73 19.38
N LEU A 683 -3.20 37.40 19.40
CA LEU A 683 -3.98 36.64 20.39
C LEU A 683 -3.36 36.75 21.79
N GLY A 684 -2.03 36.70 21.91
CA GLY A 684 -1.34 36.76 23.21
C GLY A 684 -1.81 35.66 24.16
N ASP A 685 -2.47 36.04 25.26
CA ASP A 685 -3.01 35.10 26.26
C ASP A 685 -4.40 34.56 25.91
N THR A 686 -5.08 35.17 24.93
CA THR A 686 -6.38 34.66 24.46
C THR A 686 -6.26 33.34 23.66
N VAL A 687 -5.03 32.90 23.35
CA VAL A 687 -4.77 31.54 22.83
C VAL A 687 -5.31 30.48 23.81
N ASP A 688 -5.24 30.77 25.11
CA ASP A 688 -5.77 29.92 26.18
C ASP A 688 -7.24 30.25 26.53
N ALA A 689 -7.95 31.05 25.73
CA ALA A 689 -9.38 31.32 25.95
C ALA A 689 -10.26 30.13 25.55
N LEU A 690 -11.49 30.09 26.08
CA LEU A 690 -12.45 28.98 25.88
C LEU A 690 -11.87 27.62 26.33
N GLN A 691 -11.31 27.60 27.54
CA GLN A 691 -10.76 26.37 28.14
C GLN A 691 -11.85 25.37 28.47
N VAL A 692 -11.52 24.10 28.30
CA VAL A 692 -12.38 22.99 28.64
C VAL A 692 -12.00 22.48 30.05
N PRO A 693 -12.79 22.78 31.11
CA PRO A 693 -12.33 22.71 32.51
C PRO A 693 -12.00 21.30 33.06
N TRP A 694 -12.44 20.25 32.37
CA TRP A 694 -12.21 18.86 32.76
C TRP A 694 -10.90 18.31 32.17
N LEU A 695 -10.50 18.78 30.98
CA LEU A 695 -9.25 18.36 30.32
C LEU A 695 -8.01 18.94 31.02
N ASP A 696 -8.06 20.20 31.44
CA ASP A 696 -6.94 20.87 32.15
C ASP A 696 -6.64 20.22 33.53
N ARG A 697 -7.69 19.73 34.21
CA ARG A 697 -7.54 18.97 35.48
C ARG A 697 -6.95 17.58 35.25
N TYR A 698 -7.24 16.92 34.13
CA TYR A 698 -6.70 15.61 33.78
C TYR A 698 -5.22 15.71 33.38
N ALA A 699 -4.86 16.71 32.56
CA ALA A 699 -3.49 16.97 32.10
C ALA A 699 -2.53 17.30 33.26
N ARG A 700 -2.92 18.18 34.19
CA ARG A 700 -2.10 18.52 35.37
C ARG A 700 -1.87 17.36 36.33
N ARG A 701 -2.80 16.40 36.42
CA ARG A 701 -2.65 15.21 37.28
C ARG A 701 -1.69 14.17 36.72
N HIS A 702 -1.42 14.19 35.41
CA HIS A 702 -0.65 13.16 34.70
C HIS A 702 0.75 13.59 34.23
N SER A 703 1.17 14.85 34.42
CA SER A 703 2.44 15.38 33.90
C SER A 703 3.69 14.93 34.68
N GLU A 704 3.61 14.67 35.98
CA GLU A 704 4.81 14.40 36.81
C GLU A 704 5.13 12.90 37.01
N ARG A 705 4.19 11.98 36.75
CA ARG A 705 4.38 10.50 36.85
C ARG A 705 3.70 9.75 35.69
N GLY A 706 3.73 10.34 34.50
CA GLY A 706 2.93 9.94 33.34
C GLY A 706 3.13 8.49 32.88
N TRP A 707 2.07 7.94 32.27
CA TRP A 707 2.07 6.63 31.62
C TRP A 707 3.25 6.48 30.63
N TRP A 708 3.54 7.52 29.86
CA TRP A 708 4.68 7.58 28.93
C TRP A 708 6.05 7.37 29.60
N GLY A 709 6.30 8.04 30.74
CA GLY A 709 7.54 7.85 31.50
C GLY A 709 7.66 6.42 32.05
N ARG A 710 6.55 5.78 32.44
CA ARG A 710 6.55 4.36 32.86
C ARG A 710 6.84 3.42 31.70
N THR A 711 6.23 3.67 30.53
CA THR A 711 6.46 2.89 29.31
C THR A 711 7.91 3.03 28.84
N ALA A 712 8.43 4.26 28.74
CA ALA A 712 9.82 4.53 28.39
C ALA A 712 10.79 3.82 29.35
N ARG A 713 10.59 3.94 30.67
CA ARG A 713 11.42 3.22 31.66
C ARG A 713 11.32 1.70 31.52
N ARG A 714 10.15 1.14 31.16
CA ARG A 714 9.99 -0.30 30.93
C ARG A 714 10.75 -0.76 29.68
N VAL A 715 10.68 -0.01 28.59
CA VAL A 715 11.49 -0.25 27.37
C VAL A 715 12.98 -0.16 27.71
N MET A 716 13.40 0.85 28.48
CA MET A 716 14.80 1.03 28.90
C MET A 716 15.33 -0.07 29.82
N LYS A 717 14.47 -0.78 30.56
CA LYS A 717 14.89 -1.90 31.42
C LYS A 717 15.32 -3.13 30.62
N ARG A 718 14.74 -3.35 29.44
CA ARG A 718 15.06 -4.50 28.57
C ARG A 718 15.06 -4.08 27.10
N PRO A 719 15.98 -3.19 26.69
CA PRO A 719 15.93 -2.57 25.36
C PRO A 719 16.10 -3.60 24.23
N ALA A 720 16.94 -4.64 24.41
CA ALA A 720 17.07 -5.71 23.43
C ALA A 720 15.76 -6.48 23.17
N VAL A 721 15.01 -6.80 24.22
CA VAL A 721 13.74 -7.52 24.10
C VAL A 721 12.68 -6.61 23.48
N SER A 722 12.62 -5.34 23.89
CA SER A 722 11.68 -4.38 23.32
C SER A 722 11.96 -4.11 21.83
N LEU A 723 13.23 -3.97 21.45
CA LEU A 723 13.62 -3.84 20.04
C LEU A 723 13.25 -5.10 19.25
N ALA A 724 13.56 -6.30 19.76
CA ALA A 724 13.25 -7.55 19.09
C ALA A 724 11.73 -7.73 18.89
N LEU A 725 10.91 -7.44 19.91
CA LEU A 725 9.45 -7.54 19.80
C LEU A 725 8.86 -6.48 18.85
N GLY A 726 9.32 -5.23 18.94
CA GLY A 726 8.85 -4.15 18.07
C GLY A 726 9.25 -4.40 16.61
N ALA A 727 10.49 -4.82 16.36
CA ALA A 727 10.95 -5.18 15.03
C ALA A 727 10.24 -6.42 14.50
N ALA A 728 10.05 -7.46 15.32
CA ALA A 728 9.31 -8.66 14.90
C ALA A 728 7.86 -8.35 14.55
N LEU A 729 7.19 -7.46 15.30
CA LEU A 729 5.84 -7.01 14.96
C LEU A 729 5.81 -6.29 13.61
N LEU A 730 6.70 -5.32 13.40
CA LEU A 730 6.73 -4.55 12.15
C LEU A 730 7.14 -5.44 10.96
N LEU A 731 8.10 -6.34 11.12
CA LEU A 731 8.49 -7.31 10.09
C LEU A 731 7.38 -8.32 9.78
N ALA A 732 6.60 -8.74 10.78
CA ALA A 732 5.46 -9.62 10.58
C ALA A 732 4.35 -8.92 9.77
N ILE A 733 4.09 -7.64 10.05
CA ILE A 733 3.15 -6.83 9.27
C ILE A 733 3.70 -6.52 7.88
N ALA A 734 5.03 -6.35 7.72
CA ALA A 734 5.68 -6.11 6.44
C ALA A 734 5.78 -7.34 5.53
N GLY A 735 5.75 -8.56 6.10
CA GLY A 735 5.88 -9.82 5.36
C GLY A 735 4.97 -9.94 4.13
N PRO A 736 3.66 -9.65 4.24
CA PRO A 736 2.74 -9.63 3.10
C PRO A 736 3.16 -8.73 1.94
N ALA A 737 3.94 -7.66 2.17
CA ALA A 737 4.39 -6.77 1.11
C ALA A 737 5.24 -7.48 0.04
N LEU A 738 5.86 -8.62 0.38
CA LEU A 738 6.62 -9.44 -0.57
C LEU A 738 5.73 -10.18 -1.58
N ALA A 739 4.43 -10.27 -1.31
CA ALA A 739 3.42 -10.85 -2.20
C ALA A 739 2.57 -9.77 -2.88
N MET A 740 2.93 -8.48 -2.74
CA MET A 740 2.22 -7.37 -3.34
C MET A 740 2.26 -7.48 -4.87
N VAL A 741 1.08 -7.53 -5.48
CA VAL A 741 0.92 -7.40 -6.93
C VAL A 741 0.54 -5.96 -7.28
N SER A 742 1.34 -5.29 -8.09
CA SER A 742 1.05 -3.96 -8.63
C SER A 742 0.33 -4.06 -9.98
N GLY A 743 -0.67 -3.20 -10.18
CA GLY A 743 -1.46 -3.14 -11.41
C GLY A 743 -1.77 -1.71 -11.84
N GLY A 744 -2.47 -1.60 -12.96
CA GLY A 744 -2.97 -0.35 -13.50
C GLY A 744 -4.39 -0.03 -13.03
N PHE A 745 -4.87 1.13 -13.46
CA PHE A 745 -6.22 1.58 -13.22
C PHE A 745 -7.21 0.73 -14.02
N SER A 746 -7.90 -0.19 -13.34
CA SER A 746 -8.92 -1.05 -13.94
C SER A 746 -10.33 -0.54 -13.60
N ALA A 747 -11.28 -0.75 -14.50
CA ALA A 747 -12.67 -0.34 -14.31
C ALA A 747 -13.35 -1.01 -13.09
N ASP A 748 -12.80 -2.13 -12.58
CA ASP A 748 -13.23 -2.76 -11.32
C ASP A 748 -13.11 -1.87 -10.08
N GLN A 749 -12.33 -0.79 -10.16
CA GLN A 749 -12.17 0.17 -9.08
C GLN A 749 -13.41 1.10 -8.93
N PHE A 750 -14.33 1.12 -9.89
CA PHE A 750 -15.55 1.92 -9.83
C PHE A 750 -16.70 1.21 -9.11
N PRO A 751 -17.51 1.93 -8.32
CA PRO A 751 -18.76 1.38 -7.81
C PRO A 751 -19.69 0.95 -8.95
N ARG A 752 -20.36 -0.20 -8.77
CA ARG A 752 -21.30 -0.77 -9.76
C ARG A 752 -22.51 0.12 -10.10
N GLU A 753 -22.71 1.19 -9.36
CA GLU A 753 -23.79 2.17 -9.60
C GLU A 753 -23.49 3.10 -10.77
N TYR A 754 -22.22 3.23 -11.19
CA TYR A 754 -21.82 4.11 -12.29
C TYR A 754 -22.12 3.48 -13.66
N MET A 755 -22.60 4.33 -14.59
CA MET A 755 -22.99 3.93 -15.94
C MET A 755 -21.80 3.37 -16.73
N SER A 756 -20.63 4.01 -16.64
CA SER A 756 -19.40 3.54 -17.29
C SER A 756 -19.04 2.11 -16.92
N LYS A 757 -19.11 1.78 -15.63
CA LYS A 757 -18.83 0.42 -15.12
C LYS A 757 -19.91 -0.57 -15.55
N ARG A 758 -21.20 -0.23 -15.44
CA ARG A 758 -22.29 -1.09 -15.94
C ARG A 758 -22.13 -1.37 -17.43
N GLY A 759 -21.82 -0.34 -18.22
CA GLY A 759 -21.64 -0.48 -19.67
C GLY A 759 -20.47 -1.37 -20.02
N LEU A 760 -19.36 -1.25 -19.29
CA LEU A 760 -18.21 -2.16 -19.48
C LEU A 760 -18.54 -3.60 -19.07
N ASP A 761 -19.19 -3.80 -17.91
CA ASP A 761 -19.62 -5.14 -17.46
C ASP A 761 -20.57 -5.80 -18.48
N MET A 762 -21.45 -5.02 -19.11
CA MET A 762 -22.33 -5.51 -20.18
C MET A 762 -21.56 -5.85 -21.45
N LEU A 763 -20.61 -5.01 -21.84
CA LEU A 763 -19.76 -5.23 -23.01
C LEU A 763 -18.91 -6.51 -22.83
N GLU A 764 -18.27 -6.69 -21.68
CA GLU A 764 -17.45 -7.87 -21.36
C GLU A 764 -18.27 -9.16 -21.20
N ARG A 765 -19.53 -9.05 -20.78
CA ARG A 765 -20.42 -10.22 -20.63
C ARG A 765 -21.00 -10.69 -21.96
N ASP A 766 -21.43 -9.77 -22.80
CA ASP A 766 -22.23 -10.06 -24.00
C ASP A 766 -21.39 -10.08 -25.29
N PHE A 767 -20.16 -9.56 -25.26
CA PHE A 767 -19.19 -9.54 -26.36
C PHE A 767 -17.85 -10.14 -25.93
N ALA A 768 -16.99 -10.52 -26.90
CA ALA A 768 -15.69 -11.14 -26.63
C ALA A 768 -14.79 -10.27 -25.73
N ALA A 769 -14.11 -10.91 -24.77
CA ALA A 769 -13.17 -10.27 -23.86
C ALA A 769 -12.09 -9.48 -24.62
N GLY A 770 -11.80 -8.25 -24.16
CA GLY A 770 -10.78 -7.37 -24.75
C GLY A 770 -11.24 -6.49 -25.92
N MET A 771 -12.51 -6.56 -26.36
CA MET A 771 -13.07 -5.56 -27.30
C MET A 771 -13.07 -4.13 -26.74
N GLY A 772 -13.15 -3.97 -25.41
CA GLY A 772 -13.14 -2.65 -24.76
C GLY A 772 -11.78 -1.96 -24.79
N GLU A 773 -10.68 -2.71 -24.92
CA GLU A 773 -9.30 -2.18 -24.84
C GLU A 773 -8.35 -2.95 -25.79
N PRO A 774 -8.46 -2.76 -27.12
CA PRO A 774 -7.59 -3.45 -28.07
C PRO A 774 -6.14 -2.96 -27.98
N THR A 775 -5.20 -3.88 -28.20
CA THR A 775 -3.78 -3.56 -28.42
C THR A 775 -3.58 -3.19 -29.88
N ASN A 776 -2.94 -2.05 -30.13
CA ASN A 776 -2.77 -1.52 -31.48
C ASN A 776 -1.33 -1.69 -31.93
N VAL A 777 -1.10 -2.31 -33.09
CA VAL A 777 0.22 -2.36 -33.73
C VAL A 777 0.21 -1.37 -34.87
N VAL A 778 1.01 -0.32 -34.72
CA VAL A 778 1.12 0.78 -35.67
C VAL A 778 2.41 0.61 -36.47
N VAL A 779 2.28 0.49 -37.78
CA VAL A 779 3.35 0.28 -38.75
C VAL A 779 3.48 1.53 -39.62
N GLU A 780 4.62 2.18 -39.57
CA GLU A 780 4.96 3.33 -40.42
C GLU A 780 5.90 2.90 -41.55
N GLY A 781 5.53 3.26 -42.78
CA GLY A 781 6.33 3.01 -43.98
C GLY A 781 5.50 3.06 -45.27
N ASP A 782 6.17 2.86 -46.41
CA ASP A 782 5.50 2.78 -47.72
C ASP A 782 4.71 1.47 -47.84
N LEU A 783 3.41 1.51 -47.56
CA LEU A 783 2.52 0.35 -47.65
C LEU A 783 2.40 -0.22 -49.08
N GLY A 784 2.88 0.49 -50.10
CA GLY A 784 2.98 -0.02 -51.48
C GLY A 784 4.23 -0.88 -51.74
N SER A 785 5.17 -0.94 -50.79
CA SER A 785 6.39 -1.75 -50.91
C SER A 785 6.09 -3.24 -50.72
N GLU A 786 6.52 -4.08 -51.67
CA GLU A 786 6.42 -5.55 -51.57
C GLU A 786 7.04 -6.09 -50.26
N LYS A 787 8.06 -5.41 -49.71
CA LYS A 787 8.70 -5.80 -48.46
C LYS A 787 7.84 -5.56 -47.23
N ILE A 788 7.07 -4.47 -47.21
CA ILE A 788 6.20 -4.13 -46.07
C ILE A 788 4.91 -4.96 -46.16
N GLN A 789 4.37 -5.17 -47.37
CA GLN A 789 3.23 -6.06 -47.60
C GLN A 789 3.56 -7.50 -47.19
N GLY A 790 4.70 -8.04 -47.63
CA GLY A 790 5.14 -9.38 -47.22
C GLY A 790 5.39 -9.49 -45.71
N ALA A 791 5.89 -8.43 -45.06
CA ALA A 791 6.07 -8.39 -43.61
C ALA A 791 4.73 -8.33 -42.85
N LEU A 792 3.72 -7.64 -43.39
CA LEU A 792 2.35 -7.63 -42.84
C LEU A 792 1.70 -9.01 -42.96
N GLU A 793 1.83 -9.67 -44.12
CA GLU A 793 1.33 -11.04 -44.33
C GLU A 793 2.01 -12.02 -43.37
N ASP A 794 3.34 -12.00 -43.30
CA ASP A 794 4.12 -12.82 -42.37
C ASP A 794 3.73 -12.54 -40.90
N PHE A 795 3.41 -11.30 -40.55
CA PHE A 795 2.96 -10.93 -39.21
C PHE A 795 1.57 -11.50 -38.89
N VAL A 796 0.60 -11.37 -39.80
CA VAL A 796 -0.74 -11.94 -39.62
C VAL A 796 -0.68 -13.46 -39.56
N ASP A 797 0.08 -14.11 -40.44
CA ASP A 797 0.27 -15.57 -40.43
C ASP A 797 0.85 -16.06 -39.10
N ARG A 798 1.83 -15.35 -38.54
CA ARG A 798 2.42 -15.67 -37.24
C ARG A 798 1.46 -15.45 -36.08
N LEU A 799 0.61 -14.43 -36.14
CA LEU A 799 -0.43 -14.21 -35.13
C LEU A 799 -1.48 -15.34 -35.17
N ASP A 800 -1.87 -15.78 -36.36
CA ASP A 800 -2.79 -16.90 -36.56
C ASP A 800 -2.18 -18.24 -36.11
N GLU A 801 -0.89 -18.48 -36.36
CA GLU A 801 -0.15 -19.66 -35.86
C GLU A 801 -0.03 -19.65 -34.33
N ASP A 802 0.18 -18.47 -33.74
CA ASP A 802 0.31 -18.30 -32.29
C ASP A 802 -1.02 -18.50 -31.56
N GLY A 803 -2.12 -18.01 -32.14
CA GLY A 803 -3.48 -18.18 -31.65
C GLY A 803 -3.79 -17.48 -30.32
N ARG A 804 -2.87 -16.69 -29.75
CA ARG A 804 -3.11 -15.89 -28.53
C ARG A 804 -3.71 -14.52 -28.81
N PHE A 805 -3.65 -14.06 -30.05
CA PHE A 805 -4.19 -12.79 -30.51
C PHE A 805 -5.16 -13.01 -31.67
N THR A 806 -6.23 -12.22 -31.68
CA THR A 806 -7.20 -12.16 -32.78
C THR A 806 -7.12 -10.78 -33.40
N VAL A 807 -6.92 -10.71 -34.71
CA VAL A 807 -7.01 -9.45 -35.45
C VAL A 807 -8.47 -9.05 -35.58
N THR A 808 -8.84 -7.90 -35.02
CA THR A 808 -10.23 -7.40 -35.02
C THR A 808 -10.44 -6.21 -35.93
N GLY A 809 -9.36 -5.56 -36.36
CA GLY A 809 -9.43 -4.38 -37.21
C GLY A 809 -8.13 -4.13 -37.95
N PHE A 810 -8.28 -3.57 -39.14
CA PHE A 810 -7.18 -3.06 -39.96
C PHE A 810 -7.60 -1.71 -40.52
N SER A 811 -6.77 -0.70 -40.32
CA SER A 811 -6.98 0.64 -40.86
C SER A 811 -5.68 1.22 -41.39
N THR A 812 -5.79 2.11 -42.38
CA THR A 812 -4.63 2.74 -43.02
C THR A 812 -4.76 4.25 -42.96
N GLY A 813 -3.62 4.92 -42.82
CA GLY A 813 -3.48 6.36 -42.99
C GLY A 813 -3.96 6.78 -44.37
N ALA A 814 -4.54 7.98 -44.45
CA ALA A 814 -5.09 8.49 -45.70
C ALA A 814 -4.01 8.78 -46.76
N ASP A 815 -2.76 8.91 -46.33
CA ASP A 815 -1.58 9.09 -47.16
C ASP A 815 -0.89 7.76 -47.56
N GLY A 816 -1.38 6.62 -47.06
CA GLY A 816 -0.78 5.30 -47.29
C GLY A 816 0.58 5.09 -46.63
N GLY A 817 0.98 5.98 -45.71
CA GLY A 817 2.25 5.91 -44.97
C GLY A 817 2.15 5.15 -43.63
N LEU A 818 0.93 4.79 -43.21
CA LEU A 818 0.67 4.19 -41.91
C LEU A 818 -0.36 3.06 -42.01
N ALA A 819 -0.10 1.93 -41.37
CA ALA A 819 -1.10 0.88 -41.11
C ALA A 819 -1.26 0.66 -39.61
N MET A 820 -2.48 0.44 -39.16
CA MET A 820 -2.82 0.13 -37.78
C MET A 820 -3.59 -1.20 -37.75
N ILE A 821 -3.05 -2.15 -36.98
CA ILE A 821 -3.63 -3.47 -36.77
C ILE A 821 -4.14 -3.52 -35.33
N GLN A 822 -5.43 -3.78 -35.16
CA GLN A 822 -6.05 -3.94 -33.84
C GLN A 822 -6.05 -5.41 -33.45
N LEU A 823 -5.45 -5.70 -32.31
CA LEU A 823 -5.31 -7.04 -31.74
C LEU A 823 -6.09 -7.12 -30.43
N VAL A 824 -6.89 -8.17 -30.30
CA VAL A 824 -7.56 -8.54 -29.05
C VAL A 824 -6.96 -9.85 -28.55
N GLN A 825 -6.81 -9.99 -27.25
CA GLN A 825 -6.28 -11.20 -26.62
C GLN A 825 -7.29 -11.80 -25.65
N ASP A 826 -7.33 -13.13 -25.55
CA ASP A 826 -8.13 -13.84 -24.55
C ASP A 826 -7.37 -13.87 -23.22
N ALA A 827 -7.20 -12.69 -22.62
CA ALA A 827 -6.67 -12.48 -21.28
C ALA A 827 -7.11 -11.10 -20.77
N ASP A 828 -7.37 -11.01 -19.47
CA ASP A 828 -7.61 -9.72 -18.83
C ASP A 828 -6.39 -8.79 -19.00
N ALA A 829 -6.65 -7.53 -19.36
CA ALA A 829 -5.67 -6.57 -19.87
C ALA A 829 -4.47 -6.37 -18.90
N MET A 830 -4.70 -6.46 -17.59
CA MET A 830 -3.70 -6.24 -16.55
C MET A 830 -3.13 -7.53 -15.93
N SER A 831 -3.56 -8.70 -16.42
CA SER A 831 -3.03 -9.98 -15.95
C SER A 831 -1.55 -10.17 -16.32
N GLU A 832 -0.81 -10.95 -15.53
CA GLU A 832 0.57 -11.33 -15.86
C GLU A 832 0.68 -12.05 -17.21
N ALA A 833 -0.38 -12.75 -17.62
CA ALA A 833 -0.46 -13.36 -18.94
C ALA A 833 -0.52 -12.31 -20.06
N ALA A 834 -1.34 -11.27 -19.91
CA ALA A 834 -1.45 -10.16 -20.87
C ALA A 834 -0.15 -9.36 -20.95
N LYS A 835 0.50 -9.07 -19.81
CA LYS A 835 1.82 -8.43 -19.76
C LYS A 835 2.86 -9.24 -20.54
N ALA A 836 2.98 -10.53 -20.23
CA ALA A 836 3.94 -11.41 -20.90
C ALA A 836 3.66 -11.54 -22.40
N ARG A 837 2.39 -11.59 -22.80
CA ARG A 837 1.98 -11.61 -24.23
C ARG A 837 2.33 -10.30 -24.93
N LEU A 838 2.10 -9.14 -24.31
CA LEU A 838 2.47 -7.85 -24.88
C LEU A 838 3.99 -7.71 -25.02
N HIS A 839 4.76 -8.13 -24.01
CA HIS A 839 6.23 -8.14 -24.10
C HIS A 839 6.71 -9.08 -25.21
N ASP A 840 6.12 -10.27 -25.35
CA ASP A 840 6.45 -11.20 -26.44
C ASP A 840 6.04 -10.65 -27.83
N LEU A 841 4.92 -9.94 -27.91
CA LEU A 841 4.50 -9.24 -29.12
C LEU A 841 5.55 -8.18 -29.54
N ARG A 842 6.06 -7.41 -28.59
CA ARG A 842 7.05 -6.34 -28.81
C ARG A 842 8.48 -6.84 -29.02
N ASP A 843 8.90 -7.84 -28.26
CA ASP A 843 10.30 -8.29 -28.21
C ASP A 843 10.58 -9.43 -29.19
N THR A 844 9.54 -10.18 -29.60
CA THR A 844 9.67 -11.37 -30.47
C THR A 844 8.88 -11.21 -31.77
N LEU A 845 7.55 -11.13 -31.71
CA LEU A 845 6.70 -11.24 -32.90
C LEU A 845 6.90 -10.07 -33.88
N VAL A 846 6.84 -8.83 -33.39
CA VAL A 846 7.04 -7.64 -34.23
C VAL A 846 8.46 -7.60 -34.82
N PRO A 847 9.55 -7.74 -34.04
CA PRO A 847 10.90 -7.72 -34.59
C PRO A 847 11.16 -8.84 -35.61
N GLU A 848 10.62 -10.05 -35.40
CA GLU A 848 10.81 -11.17 -36.32
C GLU A 848 10.05 -11.01 -37.64
N SER A 849 8.85 -10.44 -37.63
CA SER A 849 8.05 -10.23 -38.84
C SER A 849 8.54 -9.04 -39.67
N PHE A 850 9.01 -7.98 -39.02
CA PHE A 850 9.42 -6.74 -39.69
C PHE A 850 10.94 -6.62 -39.91
N ALA A 851 11.71 -7.67 -39.61
CA ALA A 851 13.16 -7.68 -39.81
C ALA A 851 13.55 -7.43 -41.28
N GLY A 852 14.15 -6.27 -41.56
CA GLY A 852 14.65 -5.92 -42.90
C GLY A 852 13.59 -5.39 -43.87
N SER A 853 12.35 -5.18 -43.41
CA SER A 853 11.28 -4.50 -44.16
C SER A 853 11.58 -3.00 -44.33
N GLY A 854 12.24 -2.40 -43.34
CA GLY A 854 12.51 -0.96 -43.26
C GLY A 854 11.36 -0.15 -42.66
N ALA A 855 10.28 -0.80 -42.20
CA ALA A 855 9.18 -0.18 -41.48
C ALA A 855 9.55 0.09 -40.00
N GLU A 856 9.06 1.19 -39.45
CA GLU A 856 9.06 1.41 -38.00
C GLU A 856 7.74 0.88 -37.43
N VAL A 857 7.81 0.04 -36.40
CA VAL A 857 6.62 -0.59 -35.81
C VAL A 857 6.59 -0.36 -34.32
N TYR A 858 5.45 0.13 -33.84
CA TYR A 858 5.21 0.45 -32.45
C TYR A 858 3.93 -0.23 -31.96
N VAL A 859 4.00 -0.81 -30.77
CA VAL A 859 2.83 -1.44 -30.13
C VAL A 859 2.27 -0.48 -29.09
N GLY A 860 1.06 0.02 -29.34
CA GLY A 860 0.29 0.89 -28.48
C GLY A 860 -1.11 0.36 -28.17
N GLY A 861 -2.03 1.28 -27.91
CA GLY A 861 -3.34 0.97 -27.32
C GLY A 861 -3.35 1.16 -25.79
N THR A 862 -4.55 1.15 -25.21
CA THR A 862 -4.77 1.44 -23.78
C THR A 862 -4.09 0.41 -22.87
N THR A 863 -4.23 -0.88 -23.18
CA THR A 863 -3.55 -1.97 -22.46
C THR A 863 -2.03 -1.81 -22.48
N ALA A 864 -1.47 -1.47 -23.65
CA ALA A 864 -0.03 -1.24 -23.79
C ALA A 864 0.46 -0.03 -22.98
N ALA A 865 -0.29 1.07 -22.97
CA ALA A 865 0.02 2.25 -22.17
C ALA A 865 -0.04 1.96 -20.65
N GLN A 866 -1.02 1.18 -20.19
CA GLN A 866 -1.09 0.79 -18.79
C GLN A 866 0.11 -0.09 -18.38
N ILE A 867 0.47 -1.08 -19.20
CA ILE A 867 1.64 -1.94 -18.95
C ILE A 867 2.94 -1.13 -18.95
N ASP A 868 3.13 -0.23 -19.92
CA ASP A 868 4.28 0.68 -19.97
C ASP A 868 4.40 1.54 -18.71
N SER A 869 3.26 2.00 -18.18
CA SER A 869 3.21 2.81 -16.95
C SER A 869 3.65 2.01 -15.72
N VAL A 870 3.23 0.74 -15.62
CA VAL A 870 3.66 -0.18 -14.55
C VAL A 870 5.16 -0.46 -14.68
N ASP A 871 5.64 -0.79 -15.88
CA ASP A 871 7.06 -1.10 -16.14
C ASP A 871 7.97 0.10 -15.82
N LEU A 872 7.55 1.33 -16.19
CA LEU A 872 8.27 2.55 -15.82
C LEU A 872 8.29 2.76 -14.31
N THR A 873 7.15 2.54 -13.65
CA THR A 873 7.08 2.67 -12.19
C THR A 873 8.02 1.69 -11.49
N ASP A 874 7.99 0.41 -11.88
CA ASP A 874 8.85 -0.63 -11.31
C ASP A 874 10.34 -0.37 -11.59
N ARG A 875 10.67 0.15 -12.77
CA ARG A 875 12.04 0.52 -13.15
C ARG A 875 12.56 1.70 -12.33
N PHE A 876 11.74 2.74 -12.12
CA PHE A 876 12.16 3.97 -11.46
C PHE A 876 12.01 3.91 -9.93
N MET A 877 11.12 3.09 -9.38
CA MET A 877 10.92 2.93 -7.94
C MET A 877 12.23 2.73 -7.15
N PRO A 878 13.13 1.78 -7.48
CA PRO A 878 14.38 1.61 -6.74
C PRO A 878 15.32 2.83 -6.88
N ILE A 879 15.30 3.52 -8.02
CA ILE A 879 16.09 4.73 -8.26
C ILE A 879 15.59 5.86 -7.36
N VAL A 880 14.28 6.10 -7.33
CA VAL A 880 13.66 7.12 -6.48
C VAL A 880 13.93 6.83 -5.01
N ILE A 881 13.75 5.58 -4.56
CA ILE A 881 14.06 5.18 -3.18
C ILE A 881 15.53 5.47 -2.87
N ALA A 882 16.47 5.06 -3.72
CA ALA A 882 17.89 5.30 -3.50
C ALA A 882 18.24 6.80 -3.42
N VAL A 883 17.65 7.62 -4.30
CA VAL A 883 17.85 9.07 -4.33
C VAL A 883 17.28 9.73 -3.07
N VAL A 884 16.03 9.45 -2.71
CA VAL A 884 15.37 9.99 -1.50
C VAL A 884 16.16 9.59 -0.26
N LEU A 885 16.50 8.31 -0.09
CA LEU A 885 17.29 7.85 1.04
C LEU A 885 18.66 8.53 1.11
N SER A 886 19.32 8.74 -0.02
CA SER A 886 20.62 9.41 -0.08
C SER A 886 20.51 10.89 0.31
N LEU A 887 19.55 11.63 -0.27
CA LEU A 887 19.33 13.04 0.07
C LEU A 887 18.94 13.19 1.54
N SER A 888 18.03 12.35 2.03
CA SER A 888 17.60 12.35 3.42
C SER A 888 18.72 11.97 4.37
N PHE A 889 19.57 10.99 4.01
CA PHE A 889 20.75 10.65 4.79
C PHE A 889 21.69 11.86 4.92
N VAL A 890 21.97 12.54 3.81
CA VAL A 890 22.82 13.74 3.80
C VAL A 890 22.19 14.85 4.63
N LEU A 891 20.88 15.09 4.51
CA LEU A 891 20.19 16.10 5.29
C LEU A 891 20.22 15.78 6.79
N LEU A 892 19.92 14.55 7.20
CA LEU A 892 20.00 14.14 8.61
C LEU A 892 21.43 14.19 9.14
N LEU A 893 22.40 13.82 8.32
CA LEU A 893 23.81 13.93 8.66
C LEU A 893 24.21 15.39 8.88
N LEU A 894 23.72 16.33 8.07
CA LEU A 894 23.93 17.77 8.27
C LEU A 894 23.21 18.28 9.52
N ALA A 895 21.98 17.83 9.75
CA ALA A 895 21.12 18.22 10.85
C ALA A 895 21.65 17.77 12.22
N PHE A 896 21.96 16.48 12.36
CA PHE A 896 22.38 15.88 13.63
C PHE A 896 23.88 15.71 13.76
N ARG A 897 24.64 15.83 12.67
CA ARG A 897 26.09 15.57 12.65
C ARG A 897 26.46 14.19 13.19
N SER A 898 25.60 13.20 12.97
CA SER A 898 25.86 11.80 13.34
C SER A 898 25.44 10.87 12.21
N VAL A 899 26.38 10.04 11.78
CA VAL A 899 26.16 8.99 10.77
C VAL A 899 25.21 7.92 11.33
N VAL A 900 25.32 7.61 12.62
CA VAL A 900 24.52 6.60 13.29
C VAL A 900 23.07 7.07 13.44
N VAL A 901 22.85 8.35 13.77
CA VAL A 901 21.50 8.94 13.80
C VAL A 901 20.86 8.84 12.42
N ALA A 902 21.55 9.28 11.37
CA ALA A 902 21.01 9.26 10.01
C ALA A 902 20.68 7.84 9.53
N ALA A 903 21.59 6.89 9.74
CA ALA A 903 21.38 5.49 9.34
C ALA A 903 20.22 4.82 10.12
N THR A 904 20.17 5.01 11.44
CA THR A 904 19.12 4.40 12.26
C THR A 904 17.75 5.00 11.96
N ALA A 905 17.67 6.30 11.69
CA ALA A 905 16.43 6.96 11.25
C ALA A 905 15.88 6.35 9.96
N ILE A 906 16.74 6.17 8.95
CA ILE A 906 16.36 5.54 7.68
C ILE A 906 15.82 4.12 7.90
N VAL A 907 16.53 3.30 8.68
CA VAL A 907 16.12 1.91 8.95
C VAL A 907 14.75 1.84 9.65
N MET A 908 14.53 2.70 10.64
CA MET A 908 13.25 2.74 11.35
C MET A 908 12.10 3.21 10.45
N ASN A 909 12.36 4.17 9.58
CA ASN A 909 11.37 4.67 8.63
C ASN A 909 11.02 3.59 7.58
N LEU A 910 12.04 2.93 7.01
CA LEU A 910 11.84 1.78 6.10
C LEU A 910 11.02 0.67 6.74
N LEU A 911 11.23 0.41 8.03
CA LEU A 911 10.47 -0.60 8.75
C LEU A 911 8.99 -0.22 8.92
N SER A 912 8.68 1.07 9.09
CA SER A 912 7.29 1.55 9.12
C SER A 912 6.65 1.55 7.73
N VAL A 913 7.35 2.03 6.69
CA VAL A 913 6.87 1.99 5.30
C VAL A 913 6.63 0.56 4.83
N GLY A 914 7.58 -0.36 5.09
CA GLY A 914 7.41 -1.77 4.76
C GLY A 914 6.21 -2.40 5.47
N ALA A 915 5.97 -2.05 6.74
CA ALA A 915 4.79 -2.49 7.46
C ALA A 915 3.50 -1.88 6.87
N ALA A 916 3.52 -0.64 6.41
CA ALA A 916 2.38 -0.02 5.74
C ALA A 916 2.04 -0.72 4.42
N TYR A 917 3.04 -1.07 3.61
CA TYR A 917 2.85 -1.86 2.39
C TYR A 917 2.28 -3.24 2.67
N GLY A 918 2.77 -3.92 3.72
CA GLY A 918 2.26 -5.23 4.08
C GLY A 918 0.84 -5.16 4.66
N ALA A 919 0.50 -4.09 5.40
CA ALA A 919 -0.87 -3.84 5.83
C ALA A 919 -1.80 -3.55 4.64
N LEU A 920 -1.34 -2.78 3.65
CA LEU A 920 -2.08 -2.51 2.41
C LEU A 920 -2.38 -3.81 1.68
N THR A 921 -1.36 -4.66 1.48
CA THR A 921 -1.50 -5.97 0.83
C THR A 921 -2.45 -6.88 1.61
N LEU A 922 -2.35 -6.90 2.93
CA LEU A 922 -3.17 -7.76 3.79
C LEU A 922 -4.66 -7.35 3.77
N VAL A 923 -4.96 -6.05 3.71
CA VAL A 923 -6.34 -5.56 3.69
C VAL A 923 -6.93 -5.61 2.28
N PHE A 924 -6.25 -5.02 1.30
CA PHE A 924 -6.80 -4.84 -0.04
C PHE A 924 -6.69 -6.09 -0.92
N GLN A 925 -5.59 -6.85 -0.86
CA GLN A 925 -5.43 -8.07 -1.68
C GLN A 925 -5.93 -9.33 -0.97
N PHE A 926 -5.51 -9.53 0.29
CA PHE A 926 -5.96 -10.69 1.08
C PHE A 926 -7.34 -10.51 1.72
N GLY A 927 -7.93 -9.30 1.67
CA GLY A 927 -9.29 -9.04 2.16
C GLY A 927 -9.44 -9.07 3.68
N TRP A 928 -8.35 -9.07 4.45
CA TRP A 928 -8.44 -9.19 5.91
C TRP A 928 -9.02 -7.93 6.55
N GLY A 929 -10.27 -8.03 7.03
CA GLY A 929 -10.94 -6.94 7.72
C GLY A 929 -11.43 -5.82 6.79
N ALA A 930 -11.29 -5.97 5.47
CA ALA A 930 -11.74 -4.98 4.49
C ALA A 930 -13.25 -4.71 4.60
N GLU A 931 -14.07 -5.78 4.62
CA GLU A 931 -15.53 -5.68 4.75
C GLU A 931 -15.99 -5.03 6.07
N LEU A 932 -15.23 -5.20 7.17
CA LEU A 932 -15.57 -4.64 8.48
C LEU A 932 -15.45 -3.11 8.49
N ILE A 933 -14.56 -2.57 7.66
CA ILE A 933 -14.21 -1.14 7.62
C ILE A 933 -14.84 -0.46 6.39
N GLY A 934 -15.50 -1.23 5.52
CA GLY A 934 -16.10 -0.74 4.27
C GLY A 934 -15.08 -0.49 3.16
N LEU A 935 -13.94 -1.18 3.20
CA LEU A 935 -12.90 -1.12 2.17
C LEU A 935 -13.13 -2.19 1.11
N THR A 936 -12.82 -1.86 -0.14
CA THR A 936 -12.99 -2.77 -1.28
C THR A 936 -11.78 -3.69 -1.42
N ARG A 937 -12.02 -4.97 -1.71
CA ARG A 937 -10.96 -5.92 -2.06
C ARG A 937 -10.60 -5.75 -3.54
N VAL A 938 -9.31 -5.71 -3.85
CA VAL A 938 -8.78 -5.61 -5.22
C VAL A 938 -7.78 -6.71 -5.52
N GLU A 939 -7.62 -7.02 -6.80
CA GLU A 939 -6.67 -8.03 -7.26
C GLU A 939 -5.23 -7.51 -7.28
N SER A 940 -5.06 -6.23 -7.60
CA SER A 940 -3.77 -5.56 -7.64
C SER A 940 -3.87 -4.19 -6.97
N ILE A 941 -2.76 -3.75 -6.37
CA ILE A 941 -2.63 -2.40 -5.80
C ILE A 941 -2.18 -1.47 -6.92
N GLU A 942 -2.70 -0.26 -6.95
CA GLU A 942 -2.36 0.73 -7.97
C GLU A 942 -0.85 1.03 -7.96
N SER A 943 -0.18 0.86 -9.11
CA SER A 943 1.29 0.84 -9.21
C SER A 943 2.00 2.06 -8.63
N TRP A 944 1.40 3.24 -8.71
CA TRP A 944 2.00 4.48 -8.21
C TRP A 944 1.75 4.76 -6.72
N VAL A 945 0.78 4.08 -6.10
CA VAL A 945 0.43 4.27 -4.67
C VAL A 945 1.59 3.96 -3.74
N PRO A 946 2.30 2.80 -3.86
CA PRO A 946 3.44 2.50 -2.99
C PRO A 946 4.53 3.57 -3.07
N LEU A 947 4.90 4.00 -4.28
CA LEU A 947 5.95 5.00 -4.45
C LEU A 947 5.53 6.37 -3.89
N LEU A 948 4.26 6.76 -4.04
CA LEU A 948 3.73 7.97 -3.41
C LEU A 948 3.75 7.89 -1.89
N MET A 949 3.26 6.79 -1.33
CA MET A 949 3.31 6.53 0.11
C MET A 949 4.74 6.59 0.62
N PHE A 950 5.72 6.00 -0.07
CA PHE A 950 7.12 6.10 0.32
C PHE A 950 7.57 7.55 0.39
N CYS A 951 7.41 8.34 -0.67
CA CYS A 951 7.88 9.73 -0.69
C CYS A 951 7.21 10.59 0.39
N VAL A 952 5.89 10.44 0.59
CA VAL A 952 5.13 11.19 1.61
C VAL A 952 5.52 10.75 3.01
N LEU A 953 5.46 9.45 3.32
CA LEU A 953 5.77 8.92 4.64
C LEU A 953 7.22 9.15 5.02
N PHE A 954 8.12 9.03 4.06
CA PHE A 954 9.52 9.25 4.30
C PHE A 954 9.76 10.70 4.74
N GLY A 955 9.13 11.66 4.06
CA GLY A 955 9.10 13.06 4.48
C GLY A 955 8.52 13.23 5.88
N LEU A 956 7.28 12.79 6.09
CA LEU A 956 6.53 13.03 7.33
C LEU A 956 7.13 12.34 8.57
N SER A 957 7.69 11.14 8.42
CA SER A 957 8.28 10.38 9.54
C SER A 957 9.61 10.99 10.03
N MET A 958 10.33 11.73 9.20
CA MET A 958 11.57 12.39 9.63
C MET A 958 11.30 13.45 10.70
N ASP A 959 10.13 14.09 10.62
CA ASP A 959 9.77 15.29 11.39
C ASP A 959 9.75 15.01 12.89
N TYR A 960 9.01 14.00 13.35
CA TYR A 960 9.01 13.73 14.79
C TYR A 960 10.28 13.06 15.29
N GLN A 961 11.08 12.47 14.40
CA GLN A 961 12.35 11.88 14.83
C GLN A 961 13.30 13.01 15.16
N VAL A 962 13.28 14.07 14.35
CA VAL A 962 14.00 15.30 14.62
C VAL A 962 13.56 15.92 15.94
N PHE A 963 12.25 16.03 16.20
CA PHE A 963 11.74 16.59 17.46
C PHE A 963 12.12 15.76 18.69
N LEU A 964 11.93 14.43 18.64
CA LEU A 964 12.28 13.54 19.74
C LEU A 964 13.78 13.59 20.00
N LEU A 965 14.61 13.46 18.95
CA LEU A 965 16.06 13.46 19.08
C LEU A 965 16.61 14.81 19.56
N SER A 966 16.06 15.92 19.09
CA SER A 966 16.44 17.26 19.56
C SER A 966 16.21 17.40 21.07
N ARG A 967 15.07 16.92 21.60
CA ARG A 967 14.80 16.94 23.05
C ARG A 967 15.69 16.00 23.84
N ILE A 968 15.99 14.82 23.32
CA ILE A 968 16.93 13.88 23.95
C ILE A 968 18.33 14.51 23.99
N ARG A 969 18.76 15.14 22.90
CA ARG A 969 20.08 15.75 22.78
C ARG A 969 20.23 16.98 23.65
N GLU A 970 19.20 17.83 23.73
CA GLU A 970 19.15 18.97 24.65
C GLU A 970 19.45 18.49 26.07
N ARG A 971 18.74 17.46 26.56
CA ARG A 971 18.95 16.92 27.91
C ARG A 971 20.29 16.21 28.09
N TRP A 972 20.77 15.51 27.05
CA TRP A 972 22.06 14.83 27.09
C TRP A 972 23.22 15.82 27.15
N SER A 973 23.11 16.96 26.46
CA SER A 973 24.11 18.03 26.50
C SER A 973 24.25 18.68 27.88
N GLU A 974 23.15 18.72 28.65
CA GLU A 974 23.13 19.24 30.02
C GLU A 974 23.65 18.23 31.05
N THR A 975 23.28 16.94 30.89
CA THR A 975 23.43 15.93 31.97
C THR A 975 24.50 14.88 31.70
N GLY A 976 24.81 14.60 30.43
CA GLY A 976 25.69 13.51 30.01
C GLY A 976 25.10 12.09 30.16
N ASP A 977 23.92 11.91 30.75
CA ASP A 977 23.28 10.59 30.94
C ASP A 977 22.37 10.25 29.75
N SER A 978 22.78 9.30 28.91
CA SER A 978 21.99 8.89 27.75
C SER A 978 20.64 8.26 28.10
N ARG A 979 20.55 7.44 29.16
CA ARG A 979 19.31 6.72 29.48
C ARG A 979 18.26 7.65 30.04
N GLU A 980 18.65 8.51 30.97
CA GLU A 980 17.73 9.49 31.54
C GLU A 980 17.30 10.53 30.50
N SER A 981 18.20 10.93 29.60
CA SER A 981 17.89 11.84 28.49
C SER A 981 16.87 11.25 27.52
N VAL A 982 16.96 9.95 27.21
CA VAL A 982 15.95 9.25 26.38
C VAL A 982 14.59 9.20 27.08
N VAL A 983 14.55 8.85 28.36
CA VAL A 983 13.30 8.82 29.14
C VAL A 983 12.66 10.21 29.20
N PHE A 984 13.45 11.24 29.44
CA PHE A 984 13.01 12.62 29.47
C PHE A 984 12.47 13.08 28.11
N GLY A 985 13.20 12.80 27.02
CA GLY A 985 12.79 13.13 25.66
C GLY A 985 11.45 12.50 25.31
N VAL A 986 11.27 11.19 25.55
CA VAL A 986 10.00 10.50 25.29
C VAL A 986 8.89 11.04 26.19
N GLN A 987 9.14 11.27 27.48
CA GLN A 987 8.10 11.74 28.41
C GLN A 987 7.60 13.15 28.07
N SER A 988 8.47 14.02 27.56
CA SER A 988 8.13 15.41 27.23
C SER A 988 7.47 15.57 25.85
N THR A 989 7.76 14.67 24.90
CA THR A 989 7.25 14.80 23.52
C THR A 989 6.14 13.83 23.16
N ALA A 990 6.05 12.65 23.80
CA ALA A 990 5.13 11.58 23.37
C ALA A 990 3.68 12.03 23.29
N GLY A 991 3.18 12.81 24.26
CA GLY A 991 1.79 13.29 24.24
C GLY A 991 1.47 14.16 23.03
N ILE A 992 2.35 15.11 22.70
CA ILE A 992 2.16 16.02 21.56
C ILE A 992 2.29 15.24 20.26
N ILE A 993 3.31 14.38 20.13
CA ILE A 993 3.54 13.55 18.95
C ILE A 993 2.35 12.61 18.70
N THR A 994 1.83 11.94 19.74
CA THR A 994 0.64 11.09 19.56
C THR A 994 -0.61 11.87 19.19
N GLY A 995 -0.75 13.09 19.71
CA GLY A 995 -1.85 13.98 19.33
C GLY A 995 -1.79 14.35 17.85
N ALA A 996 -0.62 14.78 17.38
CA ALA A 996 -0.36 15.05 15.97
C ALA A 996 -0.62 13.83 15.08
N ALA A 997 -0.08 12.67 15.46
CA ALA A 997 -0.27 11.43 14.72
C ALA A 997 -1.75 11.03 14.61
N LEU A 998 -2.53 11.13 15.70
CA LEU A 998 -3.96 10.84 15.67
C LEU A 998 -4.74 11.81 14.77
N ILE A 999 -4.32 13.08 14.70
CA ILE A 999 -4.90 14.05 13.76
C ILE A 999 -4.61 13.62 12.33
N MET A 1000 -3.36 13.32 11.98
CA MET A 1000 -3.00 12.88 10.63
C MET A 1000 -3.71 11.58 10.24
N VAL A 1001 -3.82 10.62 11.16
CA VAL A 1001 -4.61 9.40 10.98
C VAL A 1001 -6.06 9.73 10.66
N ALA A 1002 -6.70 10.65 11.39
CA ALA A 1002 -8.08 11.05 11.12
C ALA A 1002 -8.25 11.70 9.74
N VAL A 1003 -7.26 12.46 9.28
CA VAL A 1003 -7.27 13.15 7.99
C VAL A 1003 -7.11 12.16 6.84
N PHE A 1004 -6.12 11.27 6.94
CA PHE A 1004 -5.88 10.23 5.93
C PHE A 1004 -7.02 9.22 5.88
N LEU A 1005 -7.56 8.79 7.03
CA LEU A 1005 -8.77 7.95 7.06
C LEU A 1005 -10.02 8.69 6.55
N GLY A 1006 -10.11 10.01 6.74
CA GLY A 1006 -11.15 10.84 6.14
C GLY A 1006 -11.10 10.75 4.61
N MET A 1007 -9.93 10.95 4.01
CA MET A 1007 -9.69 10.78 2.58
C MET A 1007 -9.98 9.34 2.11
N GLY A 1008 -9.55 8.33 2.89
CA GLY A 1008 -9.78 6.92 2.58
C GLY A 1008 -11.19 6.39 2.86
N SER A 1009 -12.12 7.25 3.32
CA SER A 1009 -13.54 6.89 3.52
C SER A 1009 -14.40 7.05 2.26
N GLY A 1010 -13.76 7.49 1.16
CA GLY A 1010 -14.36 7.60 -0.16
C GLY A 1010 -14.70 6.26 -0.80
N GLN A 1011 -15.32 6.31 -1.97
CA GLN A 1011 -15.67 5.14 -2.78
C GLN A 1011 -14.56 4.76 -3.77
N LEU A 1012 -13.68 5.70 -4.13
CA LEU A 1012 -12.60 5.48 -5.08
C LEU A 1012 -11.47 4.69 -4.40
N VAL A 1013 -11.23 3.46 -4.86
CA VAL A 1013 -10.33 2.51 -4.18
C VAL A 1013 -8.92 3.06 -4.01
N VAL A 1014 -8.38 3.75 -5.01
CA VAL A 1014 -7.08 4.43 -4.93
C VAL A 1014 -6.97 5.38 -3.73
N LEU A 1015 -8.02 6.16 -3.44
CA LEU A 1015 -8.02 7.06 -2.28
C LEU A 1015 -8.15 6.29 -0.97
N GLN A 1016 -8.86 5.15 -0.97
CA GLN A 1016 -8.90 4.23 0.16
C GLN A 1016 -7.52 3.66 0.47
N GLU A 1017 -6.81 3.17 -0.55
CA GLU A 1017 -5.46 2.61 -0.43
C GLU A 1017 -4.49 3.64 0.17
N LEU A 1018 -4.48 4.86 -0.37
CA LEU A 1018 -3.63 5.94 0.12
C LEU A 1018 -4.00 6.38 1.53
N GLY A 1019 -5.29 6.61 1.80
CA GLY A 1019 -5.76 7.04 3.10
C GLY A 1019 -5.47 6.03 4.18
N PHE A 1020 -5.74 4.75 3.92
CA PHE A 1020 -5.46 3.66 4.83
C PHE A 1020 -3.96 3.44 5.03
N GLY A 1021 -3.20 3.36 3.93
CA GLY A 1021 -1.77 3.11 3.96
C GLY A 1021 -0.99 4.20 4.70
N LEU A 1022 -1.29 5.47 4.41
CA LEU A 1022 -0.67 6.60 5.12
C LEU A 1022 -1.06 6.63 6.60
N ALA A 1023 -2.33 6.36 6.93
CA ALA A 1023 -2.80 6.30 8.32
C ALA A 1023 -2.11 5.20 9.13
N ILE A 1024 -2.01 3.98 8.59
CA ILE A 1024 -1.35 2.86 9.27
C ILE A 1024 0.14 3.13 9.46
N ALA A 1025 0.82 3.66 8.45
CA ALA A 1025 2.23 4.02 8.56
C ALA A 1025 2.48 5.03 9.69
N VAL A 1026 1.69 6.11 9.74
CA VAL A 1026 1.78 7.11 10.81
C VAL A 1026 1.47 6.50 12.17
N LEU A 1027 0.46 5.63 12.26
CA LEU A 1027 0.09 4.97 13.51
C LEU A 1027 1.23 4.06 14.02
N LEU A 1028 1.79 3.22 13.17
CA LEU A 1028 2.90 2.33 13.51
C LEU A 1028 4.16 3.11 13.88
N ASP A 1029 4.44 4.17 13.14
CA ASP A 1029 5.58 5.04 13.39
C ASP A 1029 5.44 5.75 14.76
N ALA A 1030 4.29 6.40 15.00
CA ALA A 1030 4.06 7.17 16.22
C ALA A 1030 4.01 6.30 17.50
N PHE A 1031 3.45 5.09 17.42
CA PHE A 1031 3.22 4.25 18.59
C PHE A 1031 4.24 3.12 18.76
N VAL A 1032 4.70 2.49 17.69
CA VAL A 1032 5.66 1.38 17.76
C VAL A 1032 7.07 1.90 17.60
N VAL A 1033 7.33 2.66 16.53
CA VAL A 1033 8.70 3.12 16.24
C VAL A 1033 9.17 4.11 17.31
N ARG A 1034 8.42 5.19 17.55
CA ARG A 1034 8.88 6.29 18.44
C ARG A 1034 8.87 5.94 19.92
N VAL A 1035 7.93 5.13 20.38
CA VAL A 1035 7.78 4.81 21.82
C VAL A 1035 8.60 3.58 22.21
N ILE A 1036 8.84 2.65 21.28
CA ILE A 1036 9.48 1.35 21.58
C ILE A 1036 10.81 1.19 20.84
N VAL A 1037 10.79 1.20 19.50
CA VAL A 1037 11.97 0.85 18.68
C VAL A 1037 13.08 1.89 18.82
N ALA A 1038 12.79 3.17 18.62
CA ALA A 1038 13.78 4.24 18.66
C ALA A 1038 14.44 4.37 20.03
N PRO A 1039 13.70 4.44 21.16
CA PRO A 1039 14.33 4.51 22.48
C PRO A 1039 15.18 3.27 22.77
N ALA A 1040 14.70 2.06 22.42
CA ALA A 1040 15.44 0.83 22.63
C ALA A 1040 16.75 0.79 21.82
N MET A 1041 16.72 1.25 20.57
CA MET A 1041 17.88 1.31 19.70
C MET A 1041 18.93 2.30 20.22
N ILE A 1042 18.51 3.50 20.63
CA ILE A 1042 19.39 4.50 21.25
C ILE A 1042 20.06 3.92 22.51
N ALA A 1043 19.28 3.23 23.35
CA ALA A 1043 19.77 2.64 24.60
C ALA A 1043 20.77 1.50 24.39
N LEU A 1044 20.68 0.74 23.30
CA LEU A 1044 21.61 -0.33 22.96
C LEU A 1044 22.90 0.19 22.33
N ILE A 1045 22.81 1.22 21.50
CA ILE A 1045 23.97 1.84 20.85
C ILE A 1045 24.76 2.68 21.86
N GLY A 1046 24.09 3.34 22.80
CA GLY A 1046 24.69 4.17 23.85
C GLY A 1046 25.36 5.43 23.27
N ASP A 1047 26.49 5.84 23.84
CA ASP A 1047 27.18 7.08 23.47
C ASP A 1047 27.60 7.15 21.99
N ARG A 1048 27.78 5.99 21.34
CA ARG A 1048 28.10 5.90 19.91
C ARG A 1048 26.97 6.41 19.02
N TYR A 1049 25.76 6.59 19.56
CA TYR A 1049 24.64 7.12 18.82
C TYR A 1049 24.92 8.53 18.27
N TRP A 1050 25.74 9.32 18.99
CA TRP A 1050 26.14 10.68 18.61
C TRP A 1050 27.48 10.74 17.86
N TRP A 1051 27.99 9.60 17.37
CA TRP A 1051 29.31 9.52 16.76
C TRP A 1051 29.40 10.18 15.38
N MET A 1052 30.47 10.97 15.18
CA MET A 1052 30.83 11.59 13.91
C MET A 1052 32.27 11.24 13.54
N PRO A 1053 32.55 10.80 12.29
CA PRO A 1053 33.93 10.61 11.84
C PRO A 1053 34.68 11.94 11.74
N ARG A 1054 35.94 11.97 12.17
CA ARG A 1054 36.77 13.21 12.18
C ARG A 1054 36.96 13.84 10.79
N TRP A 1055 36.94 13.02 9.73
CA TRP A 1055 37.04 13.48 8.35
C TRP A 1055 35.77 14.17 7.82
N LEU A 1056 34.65 14.11 8.55
CA LEU A 1056 33.40 14.83 8.22
C LEU A 1056 33.25 16.13 9.03
N GLU A 1057 34.20 16.46 9.91
CA GLU A 1057 34.10 17.67 10.74
C GLU A 1057 34.09 18.97 9.93
N TRP A 1058 34.57 18.95 8.68
CA TRP A 1058 34.55 20.08 7.74
C TRP A 1058 33.14 20.54 7.32
N LEU A 1059 32.12 19.70 7.49
CA LEU A 1059 30.75 20.05 7.13
C LEU A 1059 30.26 21.29 7.90
N PRO A 1060 29.41 22.15 7.30
CA PRO A 1060 28.87 23.34 7.97
C PRO A 1060 28.18 23.02 9.29
N ARG A 1061 28.32 23.88 10.30
CA ARG A 1061 27.55 23.77 11.55
C ARG A 1061 26.21 24.48 11.37
N ILE A 1062 25.15 23.68 11.23
CA ILE A 1062 23.78 24.16 11.20
C ILE A 1062 23.19 23.85 12.58
N ASP A 1063 23.06 24.87 13.44
CA ASP A 1063 22.50 24.70 14.77
C ASP A 1063 20.96 24.67 14.71
N ILE A 1064 20.38 23.48 14.77
CA ILE A 1064 18.92 23.28 14.89
C ILE A 1064 18.45 23.61 16.32
N GLU A 1065 19.32 23.43 17.32
CA GLU A 1065 18.98 23.42 18.75
C GLU A 1065 19.03 24.81 19.43
N GLY A 1066 19.45 25.86 18.73
CA GLY A 1066 19.39 27.24 19.21
C GLY A 1066 20.25 27.61 20.43
N ARG A 1067 20.84 26.66 21.17
CA ARG A 1067 21.75 26.87 22.32
C ARG A 1067 22.69 25.69 22.56
N SER A 1068 23.86 25.65 21.93
CA SER A 1068 24.95 24.75 22.37
C SER A 1068 26.01 25.53 23.15
N THR A 1069 25.89 25.57 24.48
CA THR A 1069 27.03 25.83 25.36
C THR A 1069 27.68 24.49 25.67
N ALA A 1070 28.68 24.10 24.87
CA ALA A 1070 29.53 22.97 25.23
C ALA A 1070 30.25 23.28 26.57
N PRO A 1071 30.27 22.36 27.55
CA PRO A 1071 31.14 22.49 28.70
C PRO A 1071 32.58 22.48 28.21
N GLN A 1072 33.33 23.55 28.49
CA GLN A 1072 34.79 23.52 28.36
C GLN A 1072 35.30 22.43 29.32
N ALA A 1073 35.83 21.35 28.78
CA ALA A 1073 36.59 20.39 29.57
C ALA A 1073 37.73 21.14 30.28
N PRO A 1074 37.93 20.96 31.60
CA PRO A 1074 39.07 21.57 32.29
C PRO A 1074 40.35 21.10 31.61
N GLY A 1075 41.14 22.05 31.12
CA GLY A 1075 42.42 21.77 30.49
C GLY A 1075 43.30 20.96 31.42
N HIS A 1076 43.79 19.83 30.91
CA HIS A 1076 44.95 19.15 31.46
C HIS A 1076 46.17 20.08 31.32
N GLU A 1077 46.38 20.98 32.28
CA GLU A 1077 47.71 21.55 32.51
C GLU A 1077 48.53 20.54 33.31
N ARG A 1078 49.46 19.92 32.58
CA ARG A 1078 50.49 19.05 33.12
C ARG A 1078 51.32 19.80 34.14
N ALA A 1079 51.52 19.17 35.29
CA ALA A 1079 52.53 19.52 36.27
C ALA A 1079 53.91 19.71 35.60
N GLY A 1080 54.49 20.90 35.77
CA GLY A 1080 55.88 21.23 35.53
C GLY A 1080 56.37 22.07 36.70
N GLY A 1081 57.43 21.62 37.37
CA GLY A 1081 57.81 22.01 38.72
C GLY A 1081 58.33 23.45 38.91
N GLY A 1082 58.25 23.92 40.15
CA GLY A 1082 58.86 25.15 40.64
C GLY A 1082 58.53 25.38 42.11
N ALA A 1083 59.54 25.40 42.97
CA ALA A 1083 59.46 25.40 44.43
C ALA A 1083 59.05 26.75 45.06
N ALA A 1084 58.31 26.72 46.19
CA ALA A 1084 58.55 27.57 47.39
C ALA A 1084 57.62 27.23 48.57
N LYS A 1085 58.27 26.87 49.69
CA LYS A 1085 58.01 26.91 51.16
C LYS A 1085 56.65 27.28 51.83
N PRO A 1086 56.46 26.88 53.12
CA PRO A 1086 55.18 26.61 53.77
C PRO A 1086 54.70 27.71 54.72
N LEU A 1087 53.41 27.69 55.08
CA LEU A 1087 52.91 28.24 56.34
C LEU A 1087 51.92 27.27 57.00
N ALA A 1088 52.14 27.09 58.30
CA ALA A 1088 51.46 26.20 59.22
C ALA A 1088 50.12 26.78 59.71
N GLY A 1089 49.24 25.91 60.21
CA GLY A 1089 48.07 26.30 61.00
C GLY A 1089 46.98 25.22 61.05
N ALA A 1090 47.05 24.36 62.06
CA ALA A 1090 46.06 23.35 62.48
C ALA A 1090 44.70 23.98 62.92
N PRO A 1091 43.66 23.23 63.37
CA PRO A 1091 43.63 21.78 63.59
C PRO A 1091 42.36 21.02 63.15
N ASP A 1092 42.54 19.71 63.23
CA ASP A 1092 41.61 18.59 63.11
C ASP A 1092 40.32 18.69 63.93
N ALA A 1093 39.24 18.14 63.37
CA ALA A 1093 38.31 17.27 64.08
C ALA A 1093 37.39 16.57 63.07
N TYR A 1094 37.60 15.27 62.85
CA TYR A 1094 36.57 14.24 62.99
C TYR A 1094 37.22 12.87 62.75
N ALA A 1095 37.54 12.21 63.86
CA ALA A 1095 37.91 10.81 63.90
C ALA A 1095 36.66 9.97 63.61
N ASP A 1096 36.77 9.22 62.52
CA ASP A 1096 36.61 7.76 62.46
C ASP A 1096 36.29 7.05 63.80
N ALA A 1097 35.28 6.19 63.79
CA ALA A 1097 35.50 4.73 63.86
C ALA A 1097 34.28 3.97 64.41
N GLY A 1098 34.02 2.83 63.76
CA GLY A 1098 33.57 1.61 64.44
C GLY A 1098 32.13 1.20 64.12
N ALA A 1099 31.88 0.36 63.12
CA ALA A 1099 32.07 -1.10 63.09
C ALA A 1099 30.85 -1.88 63.58
N GLY A 1100 30.42 -2.86 62.77
CA GLY A 1100 29.70 -4.04 63.25
C GLY A 1100 28.40 -4.38 62.51
N ILE A 1101 28.51 -5.43 61.67
CA ILE A 1101 27.46 -6.29 61.09
C ILE A 1101 26.84 -5.81 59.78
#